data_AF-A0A355F6D1-F1
#
_entry.id   AF-A0A355F6D1-F1
#
_cell.length_a   1.000
_cell.length_b   1.000
_cell.length_c   1.000
_cell.angle_alpha   90.00
_cell.angle_beta   90.00
_cell.angle_gamma   90.00
#
_symmetry.space_group_name_H-M   'P 1'
#
loop_
_entity.id
_entity.type
_entity.pdbx_description
1 polymer ?
#
loop_
_entity_poly.entity_id
_entity_poly.type
_entity_poly.pdbx_seq_one_letter_code
_entity_poly.pdbx_strand_id
1 'polypeptide(L)'
;MSLLAFDHTFAGRRVPPWLRRFEAEPEEALLDLLLGGADLEHLNPADPERVLLDWIESLGPRSGLLAAVDRALASWINSSWGDPEPRGLGAAVTAVAWCRAADLISGCPGEVGLSGAAMALRKHFLEEPAFLRSIAEGRARDPEARAWLALAEHQTDRTLLPRWWSLCSLPPDVPWYHGELGIYGLRGLPPAAPQSAGGFPKEVPEGLARLADALARRVEDGWLDSEPARVEFTATARLTMEAYPFPREKWLPFWRHVLQDHRLREPLAERWVRDLSPKLDKLPEKGPAARPRWSQPNPEWKPRRHEIEVRLDLGEPAATALAQVLLDEQRLYAQATGDVHFVVRSACNFAGRLRTSNPRKALEWVRLALEFDPWNDFAWNTTAAVHLTLGQLTEAAQAAREAVRRFPNDPVAHNGLAEVLKAQGRLDDAEAVLRYAIERFHARPDALTSLAGLLSQRGELVEAERLLTEAVRLEPRNKNRLEALEILRARRDGGEISSSSTEGRKVEPVRFEDLSVLLTDTLFLRRWSRGLNHEAGGRAGELRQKAHAALERLLRLESRSSLAAGEAGLLTLSEGDLEEGLTLLRAAVRRFPGSARVRYALARAERFAVAARALDLRDPEAPIRPWRRLARLEPQLGAVALLGEARTWLGQTDGAVREAGARRTLGELAFWSHTQLARESERRKGSLTEISASWAREIQRLVFGDRPDRREEDLTKLPFYTERVQTHAAELDLHEEDAVFRVAVA
;
A
#
# COMPACT_ATOMS: atom_id res chain seq x y z
N MET A 1 -4.60 12.87 -49.12
CA MET A 1 -5.75 12.10 -48.62
C MET A 1 -5.47 11.75 -47.17
N SER A 2 -6.50 11.57 -46.33
CA SER A 2 -6.29 11.09 -44.96
C SER A 2 -5.54 9.75 -44.96
N LEU A 3 -4.57 9.59 -44.06
CA LEU A 3 -3.89 8.31 -43.83
C LEU A 3 -4.74 7.33 -43.02
N LEU A 4 -5.84 7.79 -42.41
CA LEU A 4 -6.77 6.96 -41.64
C LEU A 4 -8.01 6.56 -42.47
N ALA A 5 -8.36 7.41 -43.45
CA ALA A 5 -9.39 7.19 -44.47
C ALA A 5 -10.73 6.68 -43.89
N PHE A 6 -11.18 7.25 -42.76
CA PHE A 6 -12.28 6.66 -42.00
C PHE A 6 -13.59 6.54 -42.79
N ASP A 7 -13.86 7.45 -43.74
CA ASP A 7 -15.06 7.36 -44.59
C ASP A 7 -15.12 6.08 -45.46
N HIS A 8 -13.97 5.54 -45.86
CA HIS A 8 -13.87 4.22 -46.49
C HIS A 8 -14.01 3.10 -45.45
N THR A 9 -13.29 3.19 -44.33
CA THR A 9 -13.24 2.17 -43.28
C THR A 9 -14.60 1.94 -42.60
N PHE A 10 -15.40 3.00 -42.46
CA PHE A 10 -16.76 2.96 -41.90
C PHE A 10 -17.86 2.77 -42.96
N ALA A 11 -17.51 2.70 -44.25
CA ALA A 11 -18.44 2.51 -45.38
C ALA A 11 -19.68 3.42 -45.34
N GLY A 12 -19.47 4.72 -45.09
CA GLY A 12 -20.54 5.72 -45.03
C GLY A 12 -21.37 5.76 -43.73
N ARG A 13 -21.01 4.99 -42.69
CA ARG A 13 -21.58 5.12 -41.34
C ARG A 13 -21.02 6.35 -40.62
N ARG A 14 -21.74 6.86 -39.60
CA ARG A 14 -21.29 7.98 -38.76
C ARG A 14 -20.01 7.59 -37.99
N VAL A 15 -18.91 8.28 -38.28
CA VAL A 15 -17.68 8.27 -37.48
C VAL A 15 -17.91 9.14 -36.23
N PRO A 16 -17.48 8.73 -35.01
CA PRO A 16 -17.53 9.59 -33.83
C PRO A 16 -16.72 10.89 -34.00
N PRO A 17 -17.22 12.07 -33.58
CA PRO A 17 -16.53 13.35 -33.77
C PRO A 17 -15.14 13.40 -33.15
N TRP A 18 -14.96 12.87 -31.94
CA TRP A 18 -13.66 12.79 -31.26
C TRP A 18 -12.65 11.94 -32.05
N LEU A 19 -13.08 10.78 -32.57
CA LEU A 19 -12.23 9.88 -33.33
C LEU A 19 -11.78 10.52 -34.66
N ARG A 20 -12.69 11.26 -35.31
CA ARG A 20 -12.37 12.00 -36.55
C ARG A 20 -11.35 13.13 -36.32
N ARG A 21 -11.19 13.69 -35.11
CA ARG A 21 -10.14 14.70 -34.84
C ARG A 21 -8.72 14.15 -35.06
N PHE A 22 -8.48 12.85 -34.93
CA PHE A 22 -7.20 12.22 -35.27
C PHE A 22 -6.84 12.29 -36.77
N GLU A 23 -7.79 12.59 -37.67
CA GLU A 23 -7.50 12.85 -39.10
C GLU A 23 -6.97 14.27 -39.37
N ALA A 24 -7.15 15.21 -38.43
CA ALA A 24 -6.82 16.63 -38.60
C ALA A 24 -5.75 17.12 -37.62
N GLU A 25 -5.93 16.84 -36.33
CA GLU A 25 -5.14 17.40 -35.22
C GLU A 25 -4.79 16.29 -34.21
N PRO A 26 -3.97 15.28 -34.58
CA PRO A 26 -3.75 14.09 -33.75
C PRO A 26 -3.07 14.38 -32.40
N GLU A 27 -2.32 15.48 -32.27
CA GLU A 27 -1.67 15.86 -31.01
C GLU A 27 -2.66 16.47 -30.00
N GLU A 28 -3.48 17.45 -30.40
CA GLU A 28 -4.55 17.99 -29.53
C GLU A 28 -5.66 16.96 -29.30
N ALA A 29 -6.00 16.12 -30.29
CA ALA A 29 -6.97 15.04 -30.12
C ALA A 29 -6.49 13.98 -29.10
N LEU A 30 -5.20 13.66 -29.08
CA LEU A 30 -4.60 12.82 -28.05
C LEU A 30 -4.54 13.53 -26.70
N LEU A 31 -4.17 14.80 -26.67
CA LEU A 31 -4.05 15.56 -25.42
C LEU A 31 -5.40 15.73 -24.72
N ASP A 32 -6.46 16.11 -25.45
CA ASP A 32 -7.83 16.17 -24.92
C ASP A 32 -8.29 14.80 -24.40
N LEU A 33 -7.86 13.71 -25.03
CA LEU A 33 -8.19 12.34 -24.62
C LEU A 33 -7.42 11.93 -23.34
N LEU A 34 -6.13 12.24 -23.24
CA LEU A 34 -5.31 12.00 -22.04
C LEU A 34 -5.81 12.85 -20.85
N LEU A 35 -6.16 14.11 -21.07
CA LEU A 35 -6.71 15.00 -20.04
C LEU A 35 -8.17 14.66 -19.66
N GLY A 36 -8.89 13.90 -20.50
CA GLY A 36 -10.31 13.58 -20.30
C GLY A 36 -11.28 14.70 -20.70
N GLY A 37 -10.84 15.66 -21.51
CA GLY A 37 -11.66 16.71 -22.13
C GLY A 37 -12.34 16.28 -23.44
N ALA A 38 -12.00 15.10 -23.98
CA ALA A 38 -12.61 14.58 -25.21
C ALA A 38 -14.09 14.17 -25.01
N ASP A 39 -14.99 14.73 -25.82
CA ASP A 39 -16.40 14.33 -25.87
C ASP A 39 -16.55 12.95 -26.55
N LEU A 40 -16.65 11.90 -25.73
CA LEU A 40 -16.84 10.52 -26.18
C LEU A 40 -18.32 10.15 -26.46
N GLU A 41 -19.22 11.14 -26.53
CA GLU A 41 -20.68 11.03 -26.69
C GLU A 41 -21.38 10.16 -25.63
N HIS A 42 -21.36 8.85 -25.83
CA HIS A 42 -22.10 7.83 -25.08
C HIS A 42 -21.21 6.67 -24.61
N LEU A 43 -19.90 6.74 -24.91
CA LEU A 43 -18.89 5.80 -24.44
C LEU A 43 -18.40 6.23 -23.04
N ASN A 44 -17.88 5.30 -22.26
CA ASN A 44 -17.44 5.55 -20.88
C ASN A 44 -16.30 6.60 -20.82
N PRO A 45 -16.49 7.78 -20.20
CA PRO A 45 -15.47 8.82 -20.12
C PRO A 45 -14.43 8.59 -19.01
N ALA A 46 -14.56 7.54 -18.18
CA ALA A 46 -13.59 7.24 -17.13
C ALA A 46 -12.24 6.78 -17.71
N ASP A 47 -12.29 5.90 -18.72
CA ASP A 47 -11.13 5.18 -19.28
C ASP A 47 -10.96 5.49 -20.80
N PRO A 48 -10.78 6.77 -21.19
CA PRO A 48 -10.73 7.21 -22.59
C PRO A 48 -9.59 6.54 -23.38
N GLU A 49 -8.48 6.22 -22.71
CA GLU A 49 -7.37 5.44 -23.27
C GLU A 49 -7.77 3.99 -23.60
N ARG A 50 -8.64 3.35 -22.79
CA ARG A 50 -9.19 2.02 -23.13
C ARG A 50 -10.09 2.10 -24.36
N VAL A 51 -10.93 3.14 -24.46
CA VAL A 51 -11.75 3.39 -25.65
C VAL A 51 -10.86 3.54 -26.90
N LEU A 52 -9.75 4.28 -26.82
CA LEU A 52 -8.80 4.39 -27.93
C LEU A 52 -8.14 3.05 -28.30
N LEU A 53 -7.75 2.24 -27.31
CA LEU A 53 -7.20 0.89 -27.54
C LEU A 53 -8.21 -0.04 -28.22
N ASP A 54 -9.47 -0.06 -27.77
CA ASP A 54 -10.53 -0.87 -28.37
C ASP A 54 -10.78 -0.49 -29.85
N TRP A 55 -10.67 0.79 -30.19
CA TRP A 55 -10.72 1.27 -31.59
C TRP A 55 -9.46 0.92 -32.39
N ILE A 56 -8.27 1.01 -31.81
CA ILE A 56 -7.00 0.59 -32.44
C ILE A 56 -7.04 -0.91 -32.79
N GLU A 57 -7.51 -1.75 -31.87
CA GLU A 57 -7.67 -3.19 -32.08
C GLU A 57 -8.73 -3.48 -33.16
N SER A 58 -9.92 -2.88 -33.03
CA SER A 58 -11.06 -3.12 -33.94
C SER A 58 -10.83 -2.66 -35.39
N LEU A 59 -10.07 -1.57 -35.59
CA LEU A 59 -9.75 -1.04 -36.91
C LEU A 59 -8.48 -1.66 -37.51
N GLY A 60 -7.59 -2.18 -36.65
CA GLY A 60 -6.37 -2.88 -37.03
C GLY A 60 -5.30 -2.00 -37.70
N PRO A 61 -4.11 -2.56 -38.01
CA PRO A 61 -2.95 -1.79 -38.47
C PRO A 61 -3.13 -1.14 -39.85
N ARG A 62 -4.12 -1.58 -40.64
CA ARG A 62 -4.44 -0.98 -41.96
C ARG A 62 -5.17 0.37 -41.86
N SER A 63 -5.66 0.73 -40.67
CA SER A 63 -6.38 1.98 -40.42
C SER A 63 -5.47 3.19 -40.16
N GLY A 64 -4.15 3.00 -40.08
CA GLY A 64 -3.18 4.06 -39.78
C GLY A 64 -3.24 4.66 -38.36
N LEU A 65 -4.32 4.41 -37.59
CA LEU A 65 -4.60 5.08 -36.32
C LEU A 65 -3.47 4.85 -35.29
N LEU A 66 -3.02 3.61 -35.15
CA LEU A 66 -1.89 3.23 -34.29
C LEU A 66 -0.64 4.08 -34.57
N ALA A 67 -0.31 4.32 -35.85
CA ALA A 67 0.86 5.10 -36.24
C ALA A 67 0.64 6.63 -36.10
N ALA A 68 -0.60 7.11 -36.09
CA ALA A 68 -0.90 8.50 -35.73
C ALA A 68 -0.75 8.72 -34.21
N VAL A 69 -1.27 7.79 -33.41
CA VAL A 69 -1.16 7.79 -31.94
C VAL A 69 0.29 7.67 -31.49
N ASP A 70 1.10 6.78 -32.06
CA ASP A 70 2.52 6.62 -31.70
C ASP A 70 3.32 7.92 -31.85
N ARG A 71 3.16 8.62 -33.00
CA ARG A 71 3.85 9.88 -33.24
C ARG A 71 3.37 10.99 -32.31
N ALA A 72 2.06 11.14 -32.14
CA ALA A 72 1.49 12.15 -31.25
C ALA A 72 1.91 11.92 -29.79
N LEU A 73 1.93 10.67 -29.34
CA LEU A 73 2.31 10.30 -27.98
C LEU A 73 3.82 10.48 -27.74
N ALA A 74 4.67 10.09 -28.70
CA ALA A 74 6.10 10.37 -28.66
C ALA A 74 6.39 11.89 -28.64
N SER A 75 5.65 12.68 -29.41
CA SER A 75 5.76 14.16 -29.44
C SER A 75 5.38 14.77 -28.08
N TRP A 76 4.25 14.35 -27.50
CA TRP A 76 3.80 14.77 -26.18
C TRP A 76 4.79 14.41 -25.07
N ILE A 77 5.33 13.18 -25.06
CA ILE A 77 6.31 12.72 -24.07
C ILE A 77 7.59 13.57 -24.13
N ASN A 78 8.09 13.89 -25.34
CA ASN A 78 9.31 14.69 -25.50
C ASN A 78 9.13 16.18 -25.15
N SER A 79 7.90 16.70 -25.19
CA SER A 79 7.59 18.11 -24.93
C SER A 79 7.10 18.38 -23.50
N SER A 80 6.57 17.38 -22.81
CA SER A 80 5.96 17.51 -21.48
C SER A 80 6.81 16.94 -20.33
N TRP A 81 8.01 16.41 -20.60
CA TRP A 81 8.86 15.86 -19.54
C TRP A 81 9.46 16.98 -18.67
N GLY A 82 9.39 16.82 -17.35
CA GLY A 82 9.90 17.80 -16.40
C GLY A 82 8.95 18.97 -16.09
N ASP A 83 7.83 19.10 -16.80
CA ASP A 83 6.78 20.08 -16.50
C ASP A 83 5.68 19.42 -15.63
N PRO A 84 5.51 19.83 -14.35
CA PRO A 84 4.44 19.32 -13.50
C PRO A 84 3.06 19.90 -13.82
N GLU A 85 2.98 21.04 -14.51
CA GLU A 85 1.73 21.75 -14.80
C GLU A 85 1.66 22.26 -16.26
N PRO A 86 1.75 21.37 -17.28
CA PRO A 86 1.54 21.76 -18.66
C PRO A 86 0.19 22.46 -18.84
N ARG A 87 0.22 23.67 -19.41
CA ARG A 87 -0.91 24.60 -19.56
C ARG A 87 -1.54 25.10 -18.23
N GLY A 88 -0.90 24.89 -17.08
CA GLY A 88 -1.37 25.36 -15.76
C GLY A 88 -2.54 24.56 -15.17
N LEU A 89 -2.65 23.27 -15.52
CA LEU A 89 -3.81 22.43 -15.18
C LEU A 89 -3.71 21.72 -13.81
N GLY A 90 -2.61 21.87 -13.09
CA GLY A 90 -2.37 21.25 -11.79
C GLY A 90 -1.86 19.81 -11.85
N ALA A 91 -0.93 19.46 -10.96
CA ALA A 91 -0.22 18.18 -10.96
C ALA A 91 -1.11 16.93 -10.98
N ALA A 92 -2.29 16.98 -10.34
CA ALA A 92 -3.27 15.89 -10.32
C ALA A 92 -3.75 15.47 -11.73
N VAL A 93 -3.93 16.44 -12.62
CA VAL A 93 -4.39 16.22 -14.00
C VAL A 93 -3.23 15.72 -14.85
N THR A 94 -2.04 16.30 -14.67
CA THR A 94 -0.77 15.85 -15.26
C THR A 94 -0.51 14.38 -14.95
N ALA A 95 -0.68 13.96 -13.69
CA ALA A 95 -0.51 12.58 -13.23
C ALA A 95 -1.45 11.59 -13.93
N VAL A 96 -2.73 11.96 -14.12
CA VAL A 96 -3.70 11.14 -14.86
C VAL A 96 -3.30 11.02 -16.33
N ALA A 97 -2.90 12.12 -16.98
CA ALA A 97 -2.43 12.09 -18.36
C ALA A 97 -1.22 11.16 -18.56
N TRP A 98 -0.22 11.21 -17.67
CA TRP A 98 0.93 10.30 -17.72
C TRP A 98 0.57 8.83 -17.45
N CYS A 99 -0.36 8.55 -16.54
CA CYS A 99 -0.85 7.18 -16.34
C CYS A 99 -1.49 6.63 -17.61
N ARG A 100 -2.39 7.41 -18.23
CA ARG A 100 -3.08 7.05 -19.48
C ARG A 100 -2.11 6.88 -20.65
N ALA A 101 -1.10 7.74 -20.76
CA ALA A 101 -0.05 7.65 -21.77
C ALA A 101 0.73 6.33 -21.68
N ALA A 102 1.13 5.91 -20.48
CA ALA A 102 1.83 4.65 -20.28
C ALA A 102 0.91 3.41 -20.40
N ASP A 103 -0.38 3.55 -20.09
CA ASP A 103 -1.40 2.52 -20.34
C ASP A 103 -1.66 2.31 -21.84
N LEU A 104 -1.63 3.36 -22.67
CA LEU A 104 -1.62 3.22 -24.13
C LEU A 104 -0.41 2.42 -24.63
N ILE A 105 0.80 2.75 -24.15
CA ILE A 105 2.05 2.11 -24.59
C ILE A 105 2.08 0.61 -24.20
N SER A 106 1.72 0.29 -22.96
CA SER A 106 1.64 -1.10 -22.48
C SER A 106 0.48 -1.88 -23.13
N GLY A 107 -0.61 -1.21 -23.49
CA GLY A 107 -1.73 -1.81 -24.24
C GLY A 107 -1.40 -2.21 -25.69
N CYS A 108 -0.27 -1.74 -26.24
CA CYS A 108 0.17 -2.04 -27.62
C CYS A 108 1.61 -2.60 -27.65
N PRO A 109 1.85 -3.85 -27.19
CA PRO A 109 3.19 -4.43 -27.08
C PRO A 109 3.80 -4.88 -28.42
N GLY A 110 5.14 -4.93 -28.48
CA GLY A 110 5.92 -5.50 -29.59
C GLY A 110 6.32 -4.52 -30.70
N GLU A 111 7.13 -4.99 -31.65
CA GLU A 111 7.82 -4.16 -32.67
C GLU A 111 6.88 -3.31 -33.55
N VAL A 112 5.62 -3.73 -33.72
CA VAL A 112 4.60 -3.05 -34.54
C VAL A 112 3.66 -2.17 -33.69
N GLY A 113 3.84 -2.15 -32.37
CA GLY A 113 3.06 -1.36 -31.42
C GLY A 113 3.50 0.10 -31.31
N LEU A 114 3.25 0.73 -30.15
CA LEU A 114 3.63 2.13 -29.86
C LEU A 114 5.14 2.27 -29.51
N SER A 115 6.01 1.78 -30.41
CA SER A 115 7.44 1.65 -30.18
C SER A 115 8.19 2.99 -30.20
N GLY A 116 7.71 3.99 -30.93
CA GLY A 116 8.24 5.35 -30.91
C GLY A 116 7.99 6.04 -29.57
N ALA A 117 6.75 5.93 -29.06
CA ALA A 117 6.36 6.44 -27.74
C ALA A 117 7.09 5.69 -26.61
N ALA A 118 7.22 4.36 -26.71
CA ALA A 118 7.97 3.56 -25.76
C ALA A 118 9.45 3.97 -25.69
N MET A 119 10.09 4.22 -26.84
CA MET A 119 11.49 4.66 -26.89
C MET A 119 11.69 6.08 -26.35
N ALA A 120 10.74 6.99 -26.61
CA ALA A 120 10.73 8.33 -26.02
C ALA A 120 10.62 8.27 -24.48
N LEU A 121 9.66 7.50 -23.96
CA LEU A 121 9.49 7.25 -22.52
C LEU A 121 10.76 6.68 -21.91
N ARG A 122 11.34 5.66 -22.55
CA ARG A 122 12.54 4.96 -22.07
C ARG A 122 13.76 5.87 -21.95
N LYS A 123 13.93 6.81 -22.88
CA LYS A 123 15.03 7.78 -22.85
C LYS A 123 14.94 8.65 -21.60
N HIS A 124 13.88 9.44 -21.49
CA HIS A 124 13.75 10.44 -20.42
C HIS A 124 13.61 9.80 -19.03
N PHE A 125 12.93 8.66 -18.92
CA PHE A 125 12.78 7.95 -17.65
C PHE A 125 14.08 7.34 -17.10
N LEU A 126 15.06 7.04 -17.97
CA LEU A 126 16.38 6.59 -17.53
C LEU A 126 17.33 7.76 -17.19
N GLU A 127 17.04 8.95 -17.72
CA GLU A 127 17.77 10.19 -17.44
C GLU A 127 17.25 10.85 -16.14
N GLU A 128 15.92 11.04 -15.99
CA GLU A 128 15.29 11.71 -14.84
C GLU A 128 14.01 10.99 -14.32
N PRO A 129 14.13 9.82 -13.66
CA PRO A 129 12.96 9.07 -13.15
C PRO A 129 12.19 9.81 -12.03
N ALA A 130 12.84 10.74 -11.32
CA ALA A 130 12.25 11.46 -10.20
C ALA A 130 11.05 12.35 -10.59
N PHE A 131 10.96 12.77 -11.86
CA PHE A 131 9.84 13.58 -12.36
C PHE A 131 8.50 12.87 -12.19
N LEU A 132 8.36 11.64 -12.73
CA LEU A 132 7.11 10.87 -12.65
C LEU A 132 6.73 10.50 -11.21
N ARG A 133 7.71 10.37 -10.31
CA ARG A 133 7.47 10.17 -8.87
C ARG A 133 6.97 11.44 -8.18
N SER A 134 7.45 12.62 -8.57
CA SER A 134 7.07 13.91 -7.97
C SER A 134 5.60 14.29 -8.20
N ILE A 135 4.96 13.70 -9.21
CA ILE A 135 3.54 13.89 -9.55
C ILE A 135 2.68 12.65 -9.21
N ALA A 136 3.18 11.67 -8.47
CA ALA A 136 2.46 10.41 -8.20
C ALA A 136 1.46 10.53 -7.02
N GLU A 137 0.15 10.47 -7.31
CA GLU A 137 -0.92 10.44 -6.31
C GLU A 137 -1.28 9.00 -5.86
N GLY A 138 -0.23 8.22 -5.54
CA GLY A 138 -0.32 6.85 -5.04
C GLY A 138 -0.79 5.81 -6.07
N ARG A 139 -0.92 4.56 -5.61
CA ARG A 139 -1.01 3.30 -6.40
C ARG A 139 -2.06 3.20 -7.52
N ALA A 140 -2.99 4.15 -7.63
CA ALA A 140 -3.97 4.26 -8.72
C ALA A 140 -3.61 5.34 -9.75
N ARG A 141 -2.90 6.39 -9.34
CA ARG A 141 -2.40 7.51 -10.14
C ARG A 141 -0.89 7.63 -9.93
N ASP A 142 -0.17 6.56 -10.30
CA ASP A 142 1.28 6.45 -10.21
C ASP A 142 1.89 6.35 -11.61
N PRO A 143 2.35 7.47 -12.19
CA PRO A 143 3.00 7.50 -13.50
C PRO A 143 4.28 6.67 -13.57
N GLU A 144 5.07 6.59 -12.50
CA GLU A 144 6.32 5.83 -12.47
C GLU A 144 6.04 4.31 -12.55
N ALA A 145 5.00 3.82 -11.85
CA ALA A 145 4.55 2.44 -11.94
C ALA A 145 4.02 2.08 -13.34
N ARG A 146 3.20 2.95 -13.96
CA ARG A 146 2.72 2.70 -15.33
C ARG A 146 3.87 2.75 -16.33
N ALA A 147 4.81 3.69 -16.17
CA ALA A 147 6.02 3.76 -16.98
C ALA A 147 6.85 2.46 -16.90
N TRP A 148 7.09 1.91 -15.71
CA TRP A 148 7.78 0.62 -15.58
C TRP A 148 7.05 -0.53 -16.31
N LEU A 149 5.71 -0.57 -16.34
CA LEU A 149 4.98 -1.57 -17.14
C LEU A 149 5.18 -1.36 -18.65
N ALA A 150 5.03 -0.12 -19.13
CA ALA A 150 5.28 0.23 -20.53
C ALA A 150 6.71 -0.12 -20.98
N LEU A 151 7.71 0.10 -20.11
CA LEU A 151 9.11 -0.24 -20.39
C LEU A 151 9.40 -1.75 -20.33
N ALA A 152 8.60 -2.53 -19.61
CA ALA A 152 8.76 -3.97 -19.51
C ALA A 152 8.22 -4.72 -20.75
N GLU A 153 7.17 -4.20 -21.40
CA GLU A 153 6.61 -4.74 -22.66
C GLU A 153 7.47 -4.43 -23.89
N HIS A 154 8.20 -3.31 -23.89
CA HIS A 154 8.98 -2.82 -25.04
C HIS A 154 10.50 -3.00 -24.89
N GLN A 155 10.93 -4.14 -24.32
CA GLN A 155 12.35 -4.43 -24.04
C GLN A 155 13.11 -4.97 -25.27
N THR A 156 13.80 -4.08 -25.97
CA THR A 156 14.69 -4.43 -27.11
C THR A 156 16.04 -5.02 -26.69
N ASP A 157 16.48 -4.78 -25.46
CA ASP A 157 17.82 -5.15 -24.99
C ASP A 157 17.85 -5.34 -23.46
N ARG A 158 19.04 -5.67 -22.92
CA ARG A 158 19.23 -6.07 -21.52
C ARG A 158 19.74 -4.95 -20.60
N THR A 159 19.83 -3.69 -21.05
CA THR A 159 20.35 -2.59 -20.22
C THR A 159 19.49 -2.27 -19.00
N LEU A 160 18.20 -2.62 -19.02
CA LEU A 160 17.32 -2.50 -17.86
C LEU A 160 17.60 -3.55 -16.77
N LEU A 161 18.37 -4.62 -17.04
CA LEU A 161 18.65 -5.68 -16.05
C LEU A 161 19.11 -5.16 -14.68
N PRO A 162 20.01 -4.16 -14.52
CA PRO A 162 20.38 -3.61 -13.22
C PRO A 162 19.30 -2.73 -12.59
N ARG A 163 18.41 -2.11 -13.39
CA ARG A 163 17.28 -1.32 -12.89
C ARG A 163 16.15 -2.22 -12.42
N TRP A 164 15.79 -3.21 -13.23
CA TRP A 164 14.98 -4.34 -12.79
C TRP A 164 15.60 -4.96 -11.56
N TRP A 165 16.88 -5.32 -11.54
CA TRP A 165 17.52 -5.83 -10.33
C TRP A 165 17.59 -4.84 -9.17
N SER A 166 17.44 -3.53 -9.40
CA SER A 166 17.34 -2.55 -8.32
C SER A 166 15.93 -2.53 -7.74
N LEU A 167 14.89 -2.63 -8.57
CA LEU A 167 13.53 -2.96 -8.12
C LEU A 167 13.58 -4.32 -7.44
N CYS A 168 14.04 -5.38 -8.09
CA CYS A 168 14.45 -6.69 -7.53
C CYS A 168 15.63 -6.66 -6.52
N SER A 169 15.91 -5.53 -5.86
CA SER A 169 16.75 -5.41 -4.67
C SER A 169 16.31 -4.27 -3.74
N LEU A 170 15.12 -3.64 -3.92
CA LEU A 170 14.64 -2.32 -3.41
C LEU A 170 14.61 -1.94 -1.75
N PRO A 171 15.45 -0.75 -2.04
CA PRO A 171 15.68 0.73 -1.64
C PRO A 171 14.73 1.87 -1.12
N PRO A 172 15.26 2.93 -0.43
CA PRO A 172 14.55 3.95 0.37
C PRO A 172 13.31 4.67 -0.13
N ASP A 173 13.14 4.79 -1.43
CA ASP A 173 12.60 6.03 -2.00
C ASP A 173 11.44 5.82 -2.98
N VAL A 174 11.10 4.56 -3.27
CA VAL A 174 10.24 4.19 -4.39
C VAL A 174 8.87 3.67 -3.90
N PRO A 175 7.76 3.89 -4.62
CA PRO A 175 6.48 3.40 -4.15
C PRO A 175 6.46 1.88 -4.13
N TRP A 176 6.10 1.39 -2.96
CA TRP A 176 6.41 0.04 -2.48
C TRP A 176 5.87 -1.09 -3.38
N TYR A 177 5.11 -0.86 -4.45
CA TYR A 177 4.58 -1.86 -5.40
C TYR A 177 5.46 -2.17 -6.62
N HIS A 178 6.48 -1.36 -6.91
CA HIS A 178 7.08 -1.13 -8.23
C HIS A 178 7.86 -2.28 -8.91
N GLY A 179 7.84 -3.50 -8.40
CA GLY A 179 8.71 -4.59 -8.86
C GLY A 179 7.96 -5.86 -9.24
N GLU A 180 6.64 -5.84 -9.07
CA GLU A 180 5.77 -6.65 -9.95
C GLU A 180 6.24 -6.45 -11.39
N LEU A 181 6.44 -5.17 -11.68
CA LEU A 181 7.02 -4.50 -12.83
C LEU A 181 8.52 -4.84 -13.00
N GLY A 182 9.26 -5.03 -11.92
CA GLY A 182 10.65 -5.52 -11.86
C GLY A 182 10.84 -6.94 -12.37
N ILE A 183 9.93 -7.88 -12.07
CA ILE A 183 9.91 -9.18 -12.76
C ILE A 183 9.16 -9.16 -14.05
N TYR A 184 8.14 -8.33 -14.21
CA TYR A 184 7.64 -8.02 -15.54
C TYR A 184 8.81 -7.67 -16.48
N GLY A 185 9.72 -6.85 -15.97
CA GLY A 185 11.05 -6.57 -16.46
C GLY A 185 11.94 -7.80 -16.68
N LEU A 186 12.38 -8.49 -15.62
CA LEU A 186 13.28 -9.65 -15.78
C LEU A 186 12.69 -10.78 -16.65
N ARG A 187 11.35 -10.85 -16.82
CA ARG A 187 10.67 -11.75 -17.75
C ARG A 187 10.85 -11.34 -19.20
N GLY A 188 10.59 -10.06 -19.50
CA GLY A 188 10.69 -9.48 -20.83
C GLY A 188 12.12 -9.25 -21.31
N LEU A 189 13.13 -9.45 -20.45
CA LEU A 189 14.53 -9.37 -20.85
C LEU A 189 14.83 -10.32 -22.03
N PRO A 190 15.35 -9.81 -23.16
CA PRO A 190 15.73 -10.66 -24.28
C PRO A 190 16.87 -11.63 -23.91
N PRO A 191 16.98 -12.77 -24.60
CA PRO A 191 17.95 -13.82 -24.26
C PRO A 191 19.40 -13.33 -24.44
N ALA A 192 20.29 -13.76 -23.56
CA ALA A 192 21.69 -13.30 -23.54
C ALA A 192 22.52 -13.74 -24.79
N ALA A 193 22.03 -14.73 -25.52
CA ALA A 193 22.51 -15.13 -26.84
C ALA A 193 21.35 -15.79 -27.63
N PRO A 194 21.33 -15.76 -28.98
CA PRO A 194 20.26 -16.39 -29.77
C PRO A 194 20.08 -17.89 -29.47
N GLN A 195 21.18 -18.60 -29.21
CA GLN A 195 21.21 -20.01 -28.83
C GLN A 195 20.66 -20.31 -27.42
N SER A 196 20.34 -19.27 -26.63
CA SER A 196 19.76 -19.37 -25.29
C SER A 196 18.29 -18.93 -25.23
N ALA A 197 17.67 -18.60 -26.36
CA ALA A 197 16.23 -18.36 -26.45
C ALA A 197 15.46 -19.60 -25.98
N GLY A 198 14.45 -19.42 -25.11
CA GLY A 198 13.75 -20.53 -24.45
C GLY A 198 14.59 -21.34 -23.44
N GLY A 199 15.81 -20.88 -23.12
CA GLY A 199 16.64 -21.44 -22.06
C GLY A 199 16.14 -21.09 -20.65
N PHE A 200 16.67 -21.76 -19.63
CA PHE A 200 16.34 -21.45 -18.24
C PHE A 200 16.95 -20.08 -17.86
N PRO A 201 16.15 -19.07 -17.51
CA PRO A 201 16.65 -17.74 -17.20
C PRO A 201 17.43 -17.78 -15.88
N LYS A 202 18.46 -16.94 -15.72
CA LYS A 202 19.40 -16.97 -14.58
C LYS A 202 19.41 -15.71 -13.73
N GLU A 203 18.77 -14.67 -14.25
CA GLU A 203 18.59 -13.34 -13.67
C GLU A 203 17.28 -13.30 -12.89
N VAL A 204 16.24 -13.86 -13.50
CA VAL A 204 14.97 -14.22 -12.88
C VAL A 204 15.15 -14.97 -11.56
N PRO A 205 15.97 -16.05 -11.48
CA PRO A 205 16.13 -16.78 -10.24
C PRO A 205 16.94 -16.04 -9.19
N GLU A 206 17.93 -15.26 -9.61
CA GLU A 206 18.60 -14.30 -8.75
C GLU A 206 17.62 -13.23 -8.26
N GLY A 207 16.56 -12.89 -9.01
CA GLY A 207 15.39 -12.16 -8.53
C GLY A 207 14.39 -13.01 -7.72
N LEU A 208 14.48 -14.35 -7.68
CA LEU A 208 13.88 -15.13 -6.58
C LEU A 208 14.74 -15.00 -5.31
N ALA A 209 16.06 -14.86 -5.47
CA ALA A 209 17.03 -14.87 -4.40
C ALA A 209 17.26 -13.49 -3.78
N ARG A 210 17.12 -12.42 -4.56
CA ARG A 210 16.99 -11.04 -4.13
C ARG A 210 15.54 -10.60 -4.02
N LEU A 211 14.63 -11.58 -4.05
CA LEU A 211 13.43 -11.49 -3.22
C LEU A 211 13.60 -12.28 -1.94
N ALA A 212 14.23 -13.44 -1.94
CA ALA A 212 14.47 -14.16 -0.71
C ALA A 212 15.37 -13.31 0.23
N ASP A 213 16.28 -12.59 -0.39
CA ASP A 213 16.95 -11.36 -0.01
C ASP A 213 16.29 -10.17 -0.82
N ALA A 214 14.95 -10.00 -0.78
CA ALA A 214 14.15 -8.73 -0.72
C ALA A 214 12.74 -8.66 0.03
N LEU A 215 12.06 -9.76 0.49
CA LEU A 215 10.87 -9.69 1.40
C LEU A 215 10.43 -10.62 2.62
N ALA A 216 10.95 -11.50 3.53
CA ALA A 216 12.13 -12.12 4.25
C ALA A 216 13.06 -11.46 5.39
N ARG A 217 13.46 -10.17 5.28
CA ARG A 217 13.99 -9.08 6.19
C ARG A 217 13.01 -8.10 6.96
N ARG A 218 12.33 -7.01 6.51
CA ARG A 218 11.60 -5.95 7.24
C ARG A 218 10.53 -6.46 8.21
N VAL A 219 10.24 -7.74 8.26
CA VAL A 219 9.91 -8.52 9.47
C VAL A 219 11.00 -8.54 10.50
N GLU A 220 11.84 -7.55 10.44
CA GLU A 220 12.75 -7.10 11.41
C GLU A 220 12.35 -5.59 11.51
N ASP A 221 12.44 -4.69 10.49
CA ASP A 221 11.75 -3.38 10.57
C ASP A 221 10.25 -3.44 10.28
N GLY A 222 9.36 -3.81 11.19
CA GLY A 222 7.94 -3.84 10.87
C GLY A 222 7.27 -2.53 10.37
N TRP A 223 7.58 -1.99 9.18
CA TRP A 223 6.76 -1.03 8.44
C TRP A 223 5.54 -1.68 7.85
N LEU A 224 5.68 -2.95 7.48
CA LEU A 224 4.61 -3.93 7.34
C LEU A 224 4.89 -5.07 8.39
N ASP A 225 4.40 -6.32 8.39
CA ASP A 225 4.98 -7.45 9.25
C ASP A 225 5.10 -8.81 8.53
N SER A 226 4.81 -10.02 9.07
CA SER A 226 5.33 -11.37 8.65
C SER A 226 4.54 -12.29 7.66
N GLU A 227 3.28 -12.73 7.86
CA GLU A 227 2.58 -13.72 7.02
C GLU A 227 2.01 -13.15 5.71
N PRO A 228 0.89 -12.39 5.57
CA PRO A 228 0.45 -11.78 4.29
C PRO A 228 1.38 -11.06 3.26
N ALA A 229 2.70 -11.25 3.30
CA ALA A 229 3.78 -11.04 2.32
C ALA A 229 5.11 -11.79 2.60
N ARG A 230 5.09 -12.90 3.35
CA ARG A 230 4.78 -14.20 2.74
C ARG A 230 3.74 -14.05 1.63
N VAL A 231 2.45 -13.91 1.95
CA VAL A 231 1.31 -13.74 1.02
C VAL A 231 1.23 -12.44 0.13
N GLU A 232 2.37 -11.93 -0.36
CA GLU A 232 2.67 -11.27 -1.63
C GLU A 232 4.11 -11.65 -2.11
N PHE A 233 5.16 -11.77 -1.23
CA PHE A 233 6.52 -12.31 -1.58
C PHE A 233 6.34 -13.57 -2.43
N THR A 234 5.28 -14.26 -2.06
CA THR A 234 5.10 -15.64 -2.30
C THR A 234 4.28 -16.01 -3.54
N ALA A 235 4.11 -15.13 -4.51
CA ALA A 235 3.59 -15.52 -5.83
C ALA A 235 4.13 -14.70 -6.98
N THR A 236 4.98 -13.77 -6.63
CA THR A 236 6.07 -13.41 -7.47
C THR A 236 6.96 -14.63 -7.80
N ALA A 237 6.86 -15.79 -7.10
CA ALA A 237 7.19 -17.14 -7.64
C ALA A 237 5.98 -18.06 -7.93
N ARG A 238 4.70 -17.63 -7.83
CA ARG A 238 3.45 -18.29 -8.36
C ARG A 238 2.84 -17.83 -9.75
N LEU A 239 3.29 -16.75 -10.50
CA LEU A 239 3.01 -16.20 -11.93
C LEU A 239 4.19 -15.87 -13.05
N THR A 240 5.04 -16.77 -13.66
CA THR A 240 6.55 -16.75 -13.96
C THR A 240 7.24 -18.12 -14.21
N MET A 241 7.71 -18.90 -13.20
CA MET A 241 8.39 -20.23 -13.34
C MET A 241 7.61 -21.37 -14.06
N GLU A 242 6.38 -21.10 -14.50
CA GLU A 242 5.39 -21.93 -15.24
C GLU A 242 5.10 -21.29 -16.61
N ALA A 243 5.13 -19.96 -16.62
CA ALA A 243 5.12 -19.12 -17.79
C ALA A 243 6.46 -19.15 -18.55
N TYR A 244 7.51 -19.63 -17.88
CA TYR A 244 8.52 -20.46 -18.52
C TYR A 244 8.02 -21.91 -18.57
N PRO A 245 8.01 -22.57 -19.74
CA PRO A 245 7.48 -23.93 -19.92
C PRO A 245 8.45 -25.00 -19.38
N PHE A 246 8.78 -24.93 -18.10
CA PHE A 246 9.73 -25.81 -17.42
C PHE A 246 9.06 -26.61 -16.30
N PRO A 247 9.37 -27.92 -16.17
CA PRO A 247 8.95 -28.70 -15.02
C PRO A 247 9.43 -28.09 -13.71
N ARG A 248 8.57 -28.17 -12.68
CA ARG A 248 8.83 -27.89 -11.25
C ARG A 248 10.26 -28.21 -10.82
N GLU A 249 10.73 -29.37 -11.28
CA GLU A 249 11.96 -30.01 -10.86
C GLU A 249 13.22 -29.27 -11.37
N LYS A 250 13.16 -28.53 -12.49
CA LYS A 250 14.30 -27.75 -13.02
C LYS A 250 14.72 -26.59 -12.11
N TRP A 251 13.83 -26.11 -11.25
CA TRP A 251 14.09 -25.00 -10.34
C TRP A 251 14.71 -25.43 -9.00
N LEU A 252 14.64 -26.72 -8.66
CA LEU A 252 15.15 -27.25 -7.39
C LEU A 252 16.68 -27.12 -7.21
N PRO A 253 17.54 -27.29 -8.24
CA PRO A 253 18.98 -27.09 -8.10
C PRO A 253 19.34 -25.64 -7.77
N PHE A 254 18.65 -24.67 -8.39
CA PHE A 254 18.84 -23.26 -8.08
C PHE A 254 18.45 -22.98 -6.61
N TRP A 255 17.31 -23.49 -6.17
CA TRP A 255 16.87 -23.25 -4.81
C TRP A 255 17.74 -23.92 -3.73
N ARG A 256 18.31 -25.08 -4.02
CA ARG A 256 19.36 -25.69 -3.21
C ARG A 256 20.59 -24.80 -3.11
N HIS A 257 21.03 -24.23 -4.23
CA HIS A 257 22.17 -23.32 -4.28
C HIS A 257 21.93 -22.08 -3.40
N VAL A 258 20.79 -21.41 -3.55
CA VAL A 258 20.40 -20.25 -2.70
C VAL A 258 20.41 -20.57 -1.21
N LEU A 259 19.86 -21.72 -0.80
CA LEU A 259 19.85 -22.20 0.59
C LEU A 259 21.22 -22.69 1.11
N GLN A 260 22.25 -22.79 0.26
CA GLN A 260 23.57 -23.34 0.63
C GLN A 260 24.71 -22.31 0.52
N ASP A 261 24.53 -21.28 -0.31
CA ASP A 261 25.49 -20.24 -0.72
C ASP A 261 25.36 -18.94 0.12
N HIS A 262 24.65 -18.98 1.25
CA HIS A 262 24.39 -17.84 2.16
C HIS A 262 23.83 -16.57 1.46
N ARG A 263 23.14 -16.74 0.33
CA ARG A 263 22.42 -15.65 -0.36
C ARG A 263 21.21 -15.16 0.41
N LEU A 264 20.76 -15.93 1.40
CA LEU A 264 19.72 -15.59 2.35
C LEU A 264 20.40 -15.35 3.70
N ARG A 265 20.35 -14.12 4.23
CA ARG A 265 21.16 -13.75 5.40
C ARG A 265 20.45 -13.76 6.77
N GLU A 266 19.12 -13.92 6.84
CA GLU A 266 18.34 -14.10 8.09
C GLU A 266 17.26 -15.20 7.93
N PRO A 267 16.66 -15.69 9.04
CA PRO A 267 16.01 -17.01 9.05
C PRO A 267 14.57 -17.08 8.55
N LEU A 268 14.12 -16.28 7.56
CA LEU A 268 12.74 -16.43 7.05
C LEU A 268 12.57 -16.65 5.55
N ALA A 269 13.29 -15.99 4.64
CA ALA A 269 13.23 -16.57 3.28
C ALA A 269 13.89 -17.93 3.26
N GLU A 270 14.81 -18.27 4.17
CA GLU A 270 15.23 -19.67 4.27
C GLU A 270 14.04 -20.61 4.48
N ARG A 271 13.01 -20.20 5.23
CA ARG A 271 11.79 -20.98 5.46
C ARG A 271 10.85 -20.90 4.28
N TRP A 272 10.56 -19.70 3.80
CA TRP A 272 9.66 -19.48 2.68
C TRP A 272 10.21 -20.08 1.36
N VAL A 273 11.52 -20.05 1.14
CA VAL A 273 12.22 -20.74 0.04
C VAL A 273 12.14 -22.26 0.18
N ARG A 274 11.99 -22.79 1.40
CA ARG A 274 11.66 -24.21 1.62
C ARG A 274 10.17 -24.49 1.36
N ASP A 275 9.27 -23.56 1.72
CA ASP A 275 7.83 -23.62 1.46
C ASP A 275 7.48 -23.66 -0.06
N LEU A 276 8.45 -23.40 -0.94
CA LEU A 276 8.34 -23.58 -2.40
C LEU A 276 8.31 -25.03 -2.85
N SER A 277 8.94 -25.92 -2.09
CA SER A 277 8.96 -27.34 -2.42
C SER A 277 9.37 -28.21 -1.23
N PRO A 278 8.59 -29.24 -0.88
CA PRO A 278 8.96 -30.27 0.11
C PRO A 278 10.27 -31.04 -0.20
N LYS A 279 10.92 -30.77 -1.35
CA LYS A 279 12.25 -31.28 -1.73
C LYS A 279 13.42 -30.35 -1.34
N LEU A 280 13.12 -29.20 -0.72
CA LEU A 280 14.06 -28.20 -0.19
C LEU A 280 14.08 -28.19 1.34
N ASP A 281 12.91 -28.41 1.96
CA ASP A 281 12.73 -28.55 3.40
C ASP A 281 13.70 -29.58 4.04
N LYS A 282 13.89 -30.73 3.38
CA LYS A 282 14.74 -31.85 3.82
C LYS A 282 16.26 -31.61 3.77
N LEU A 283 16.71 -30.35 3.73
CA LEU A 283 18.12 -29.96 3.74
C LEU A 283 18.53 -29.49 5.15
N PRO A 284 19.63 -29.99 5.74
CA PRO A 284 20.00 -29.63 7.11
C PRO A 284 20.27 -28.13 7.26
N GLU A 285 19.84 -27.56 8.39
CA GLU A 285 20.22 -26.21 8.79
C GLU A 285 21.72 -26.18 9.12
N LYS A 286 22.45 -25.19 8.58
CA LYS A 286 23.84 -24.93 8.98
C LYS A 286 23.84 -24.02 10.20
N GLY A 287 24.69 -24.32 11.19
CA GLY A 287 24.94 -23.42 12.32
C GLY A 287 25.56 -22.08 11.88
N PRO A 288 25.53 -21.06 12.76
CA PRO A 288 25.93 -19.69 12.41
C PRO A 288 27.41 -19.58 12.04
N ALA A 289 27.69 -19.35 10.76
CA ALA A 289 29.03 -19.06 10.27
C ALA A 289 29.47 -17.65 10.70
N ALA A 290 30.73 -17.49 11.12
CA ALA A 290 31.27 -16.19 11.50
C ALA A 290 31.34 -15.26 10.28
N ARG A 291 30.60 -14.14 10.32
CA ARG A 291 30.52 -13.16 9.22
C ARG A 291 31.85 -12.41 9.05
N PRO A 292 32.36 -12.18 7.82
CA PRO A 292 33.51 -11.30 7.57
C PRO A 292 33.16 -9.83 7.86
N ARG A 293 34.18 -9.01 8.15
CA ARG A 293 34.00 -7.59 8.57
C ARG A 293 33.56 -6.67 7.42
N TRP A 294 32.26 -6.41 7.32
CA TRP A 294 31.65 -5.19 6.77
C TRP A 294 30.54 -4.71 7.75
N SER A 295 29.81 -3.63 7.44
CA SER A 295 28.84 -3.00 8.34
C SER A 295 27.73 -3.97 8.80
N GLN A 296 27.36 -3.89 10.08
CA GLN A 296 26.40 -4.80 10.70
C GLN A 296 24.98 -4.21 10.72
N PRO A 297 23.93 -5.04 10.62
CA PRO A 297 22.55 -4.59 10.74
C PRO A 297 22.20 -4.24 12.19
N ASN A 298 21.21 -3.36 12.38
CA ASN A 298 20.73 -2.98 13.70
C ASN A 298 19.85 -4.10 14.32
N PRO A 299 20.18 -4.61 15.52
CA PRO A 299 19.43 -5.72 16.14
C PRO A 299 18.03 -5.31 16.63
N GLU A 300 17.79 -4.03 16.91
CA GLU A 300 16.52 -3.52 17.48
C GLU A 300 15.34 -3.51 16.50
N TRP A 301 15.59 -3.95 15.28
CA TRP A 301 14.58 -4.10 14.26
C TRP A 301 13.59 -5.23 14.65
N LYS A 302 14.03 -6.50 14.68
CA LYS A 302 13.24 -7.70 15.04
C LYS A 302 12.23 -7.58 16.19
N PRO A 303 12.47 -6.85 17.29
CA PRO A 303 11.46 -6.64 18.32
C PRO A 303 10.43 -5.55 17.98
N ARG A 304 10.83 -4.37 17.47
CA ARG A 304 9.93 -3.22 17.24
C ARG A 304 8.75 -3.60 16.33
N ARG A 305 9.04 -4.45 15.35
CA ARG A 305 8.14 -5.35 14.61
C ARG A 305 6.89 -5.78 15.36
N HIS A 306 7.06 -6.48 16.48
CA HIS A 306 6.08 -7.45 16.95
C HIS A 306 4.90 -6.74 17.65
N GLU A 307 5.21 -5.58 18.26
CA GLU A 307 4.23 -4.64 18.82
C GLU A 307 3.17 -4.25 17.78
N ILE A 308 3.58 -4.07 16.53
CA ILE A 308 2.77 -3.49 15.47
C ILE A 308 1.83 -4.57 14.86
N GLU A 309 2.25 -5.85 14.91
CA GLU A 309 1.49 -7.01 14.42
C GLU A 309 0.20 -7.19 15.22
N VAL A 310 0.38 -7.31 16.53
CA VAL A 310 -0.68 -7.54 17.52
C VAL A 310 -1.66 -6.37 17.53
N ARG A 311 -1.14 -5.15 17.38
CA ARG A 311 -1.97 -3.97 17.21
C ARG A 311 -2.88 -4.17 16.00
N LEU A 312 -2.36 -4.42 14.81
CA LEU A 312 -3.20 -4.53 13.60
C LEU A 312 -4.28 -5.64 13.60
N ASP A 313 -4.20 -6.62 14.49
CA ASP A 313 -5.28 -7.59 14.75
C ASP A 313 -6.36 -7.08 15.73
N LEU A 314 -5.96 -6.47 16.84
CA LEU A 314 -6.85 -5.84 17.84
C LEU A 314 -7.45 -4.55 17.26
N GLY A 315 -6.56 -3.64 16.96
CA GLY A 315 -6.66 -2.72 15.86
C GLY A 315 -5.53 -1.69 15.93
N GLU A 316 -5.68 -0.62 16.67
CA GLU A 316 -6.89 -0.06 17.25
C GLU A 316 -7.54 1.03 16.31
N PRO A 317 -7.87 0.80 15.00
CA PRO A 317 -8.08 1.85 13.91
C PRO A 317 -7.15 2.78 12.88
N ALA A 318 -5.88 3.24 12.55
CA ALA A 318 -4.39 3.65 12.78
C ALA A 318 -3.11 2.89 13.37
N ALA A 319 -2.72 1.64 13.01
CA ALA A 319 -1.44 1.01 13.45
C ALA A 319 -0.34 0.85 12.36
N THR A 320 -0.70 0.64 11.08
CA THR A 320 0.07 0.70 9.79
C THR A 320 0.97 1.92 9.56
N ALA A 321 1.32 2.72 10.57
CA ALA A 321 2.34 3.74 10.44
C ALA A 321 3.17 4.01 11.71
N LEU A 322 2.79 3.44 12.85
CA LEU A 322 3.77 2.89 13.81
C LEU A 322 4.68 1.90 13.06
N ALA A 323 4.02 1.18 12.17
CA ALA A 323 4.59 0.55 11.02
C ALA A 323 5.60 1.45 10.29
N GLN A 324 5.15 2.41 9.49
CA GLN A 324 5.95 3.43 8.80
C GLN A 324 6.69 4.44 9.75
N VAL A 325 7.07 4.00 10.94
CA VAL A 325 7.96 4.61 11.94
C VAL A 325 9.18 3.73 12.21
N LEU A 326 9.15 2.50 11.69
CA LEU A 326 10.14 1.46 11.87
C LEU A 326 10.75 1.02 10.55
N LEU A 327 9.95 0.87 9.45
CA LEU A 327 10.44 1.21 6.26
C LEU A 327 11.77 1.77 5.67
N ASP A 328 11.91 3.09 5.72
CA ASP A 328 13.00 3.94 5.28
C ASP A 328 14.31 3.81 6.12
N GLU A 329 14.34 3.08 7.26
CA GLU A 329 15.52 2.76 8.10
C GLU A 329 16.40 1.66 7.45
N GLN A 330 15.98 0.40 7.49
CA GLN A 330 16.68 -0.71 6.85
C GLN A 330 16.72 -0.58 5.33
N ARG A 331 15.83 0.24 4.78
CA ARG A 331 15.78 0.61 3.37
C ARG A 331 17.12 1.12 2.90
N LEU A 332 17.65 2.08 3.65
CA LEU A 332 18.95 2.70 3.44
C LEU A 332 20.06 1.67 3.60
N TYR A 333 20.01 0.85 4.66
CA TYR A 333 20.99 -0.22 4.87
C TYR A 333 21.06 -1.15 3.66
N ALA A 334 19.91 -1.56 3.12
CA ALA A 334 19.83 -2.58 2.09
C ALA A 334 20.36 -2.11 0.74
N GLN A 335 19.99 -0.88 0.36
CA GLN A 335 20.59 -0.15 -0.76
C GLN A 335 22.12 -0.01 -0.58
N ALA A 336 22.58 0.29 0.63
CA ALA A 336 23.99 0.54 0.93
C ALA A 336 24.88 -0.72 1.00
N THR A 337 24.31 -1.92 1.04
CA THR A 337 25.06 -3.16 1.31
C THR A 337 24.83 -4.28 0.29
N GLY A 338 23.78 -4.20 -0.53
CA GLY A 338 23.26 -5.36 -1.27
C GLY A 338 22.93 -6.54 -0.34
N ASP A 339 22.93 -6.28 0.97
CA ASP A 339 22.46 -7.14 2.00
C ASP A 339 20.99 -6.94 2.04
N VAL A 340 20.37 -8.06 1.85
CA VAL A 340 18.97 -8.09 1.91
C VAL A 340 18.58 -9.18 2.90
N HIS A 341 19.18 -9.13 4.12
CA HIS A 341 18.64 -9.75 5.34
C HIS A 341 18.32 -9.02 6.73
N PHE A 342 18.39 -7.66 6.95
CA PHE A 342 17.41 -6.85 7.77
C PHE A 342 16.05 -6.11 7.21
N VAL A 343 15.90 -5.34 6.09
CA VAL A 343 14.68 -4.80 5.29
C VAL A 343 13.67 -5.65 4.44
N VAL A 344 13.72 -6.96 4.24
CA VAL A 344 12.85 -7.85 3.44
C VAL A 344 11.41 -8.09 4.14
N ARG A 345 11.03 -9.12 4.96
CA ARG A 345 9.85 -9.67 5.76
C ARG A 345 8.70 -8.82 6.25
N SER A 346 8.61 -7.58 5.81
CA SER A 346 7.52 -6.63 6.01
C SER A 346 7.19 -5.97 4.70
N ALA A 347 6.58 -6.73 3.81
CA ALA A 347 5.31 -6.26 3.27
C ALA A 347 4.09 -6.98 3.87
N CYS A 348 4.23 -7.69 5.00
CA CYS A 348 3.59 -8.99 5.11
C CYS A 348 2.32 -9.09 5.96
N ASN A 349 2.28 -9.68 7.18
CA ASN A 349 0.97 -9.90 7.86
C ASN A 349 0.07 -8.65 7.89
N PHE A 350 0.60 -7.44 8.04
CA PHE A 350 -0.17 -6.22 8.17
C PHE A 350 -1.04 -6.01 6.91
N ALA A 351 -0.55 -6.49 5.76
CA ALA A 351 -1.23 -6.46 4.47
C ALA A 351 -2.34 -7.53 4.29
N GLY A 352 -2.67 -8.34 5.31
CA GLY A 352 -3.71 -9.37 5.18
C GLY A 352 -4.32 -9.91 6.48
N ARG A 353 -3.78 -9.55 7.65
CA ARG A 353 -4.58 -9.28 8.85
C ARG A 353 -5.65 -8.23 8.53
N LEU A 354 -5.31 -7.26 7.67
CA LEU A 354 -6.25 -6.31 7.08
C LEU A 354 -7.12 -6.87 5.93
N ARG A 355 -6.98 -8.13 5.47
CA ARG A 355 -7.62 -8.61 4.22
C ARG A 355 -9.14 -8.44 4.19
N THR A 356 -9.82 -8.71 5.30
CA THR A 356 -11.28 -8.58 5.42
C THR A 356 -11.70 -7.23 6.03
N SER A 357 -10.86 -6.63 6.88
CA SER A 357 -11.19 -5.45 7.69
C SER A 357 -10.77 -4.11 7.05
N ASN A 358 -9.69 -4.08 6.29
CA ASN A 358 -9.39 -3.05 5.29
C ASN A 358 -8.68 -3.66 4.06
N PRO A 359 -9.43 -4.36 3.17
CA PRO A 359 -8.90 -4.91 1.93
C PRO A 359 -8.12 -3.92 1.04
N ARG A 360 -8.37 -2.60 1.16
CA ARG A 360 -7.61 -1.59 0.39
C ARG A 360 -6.23 -1.31 0.97
N LYS A 361 -6.09 -1.09 2.29
CA LYS A 361 -4.74 -0.93 2.88
C LYS A 361 -4.00 -2.26 2.99
N ALA A 362 -4.72 -3.39 2.96
CA ALA A 362 -4.15 -4.70 2.64
C ALA A 362 -3.48 -4.71 1.25
N LEU A 363 -4.22 -4.47 0.16
CA LEU A 363 -3.66 -4.40 -1.19
C LEU A 363 -2.61 -3.29 -1.36
N GLU A 364 -2.77 -2.16 -0.66
CA GLU A 364 -1.78 -1.07 -0.62
C GLU A 364 -0.61 -1.35 0.35
N TRP A 365 -0.41 -2.62 0.68
CA TRP A 365 0.73 -3.11 1.43
C TRP A 365 1.18 -4.52 1.08
N VAL A 366 0.44 -5.26 0.26
CA VAL A 366 0.79 -6.62 -0.14
C VAL A 366 1.96 -6.56 -1.15
N ARG A 367 1.75 -5.87 -2.29
CA ARG A 367 2.64 -5.59 -3.45
C ARG A 367 4.17 -5.26 -3.29
N LEU A 368 4.81 -5.18 -2.10
CA LEU A 368 6.26 -4.84 -1.94
C LEU A 368 7.22 -6.01 -2.01
N ALA A 369 6.69 -7.14 -1.63
CA ALA A 369 6.91 -8.43 -2.25
C ALA A 369 7.08 -8.49 -3.76
N LEU A 370 6.46 -7.53 -4.43
CA LEU A 370 6.59 -7.36 -5.83
C LEU A 370 7.67 -6.30 -6.04
N GLU A 371 7.65 -5.13 -5.39
CA GLU A 371 8.81 -4.23 -5.47
C GLU A 371 10.16 -4.85 -5.31
N PHE A 372 10.56 -5.12 -4.09
CA PHE A 372 11.96 -5.02 -3.75
C PHE A 372 12.81 -6.18 -4.28
N ASP A 373 12.26 -7.03 -5.14
CA ASP A 373 12.04 -8.44 -4.89
C ASP A 373 12.56 -9.42 -5.97
N PRO A 374 11.76 -10.16 -6.77
CA PRO A 374 10.40 -10.66 -6.65
C PRO A 374 10.15 -12.10 -7.14
N TRP A 375 10.53 -13.17 -6.39
CA TRP A 375 9.86 -14.49 -6.49
C TRP A 375 9.77 -15.54 -5.30
N ASN A 376 8.62 -15.85 -4.61
CA ASN A 376 8.44 -17.07 -3.70
C ASN A 376 7.01 -17.78 -3.51
N ASP A 377 6.70 -18.43 -2.32
CA ASP A 377 5.81 -19.49 -1.65
C ASP A 377 4.23 -19.68 -1.38
N PHE A 378 3.21 -18.84 -1.70
CA PHE A 378 1.76 -18.80 -1.27
C PHE A 378 0.92 -17.54 -1.74
N ALA A 379 1.34 -16.60 -2.59
CA ALA A 379 0.97 -15.19 -2.36
C ALA A 379 0.02 -14.29 -3.15
N TRP A 380 0.17 -14.00 -4.44
CA TRP A 380 -0.86 -13.24 -5.17
C TRP A 380 -2.17 -14.08 -5.12
N ASN A 381 -2.17 -15.25 -4.45
CA ASN A 381 -3.27 -15.89 -3.73
C ASN A 381 -3.97 -15.00 -2.66
N THR A 382 -3.31 -14.10 -1.91
CA THR A 382 -3.91 -12.99 -1.12
C THR A 382 -4.23 -11.79 -2.00
N THR A 383 -3.45 -11.41 -3.02
CA THR A 383 -3.98 -10.44 -4.01
C THR A 383 -5.30 -10.96 -4.59
N ALA A 384 -5.36 -12.24 -4.99
CA ALA A 384 -6.56 -12.95 -5.42
C ALA A 384 -7.61 -13.09 -4.30
N ALA A 385 -7.25 -13.44 -3.06
CA ALA A 385 -8.22 -13.61 -1.98
C ALA A 385 -8.77 -12.27 -1.47
N VAL A 386 -7.99 -11.17 -1.55
CA VAL A 386 -8.48 -9.82 -1.32
C VAL A 386 -9.48 -9.45 -2.42
N HIS A 387 -9.14 -9.67 -3.69
CA HIS A 387 -10.07 -9.45 -4.81
C HIS A 387 -11.34 -10.32 -4.69
N LEU A 388 -11.23 -11.60 -4.32
CA LEU A 388 -12.38 -12.49 -4.08
C LEU A 388 -13.26 -11.98 -2.93
N THR A 389 -12.64 -11.53 -1.83
CA THR A 389 -13.35 -10.92 -0.68
C THR A 389 -14.05 -9.60 -1.07
N LEU A 390 -13.52 -8.87 -2.04
CA LEU A 390 -14.12 -7.68 -2.65
C LEU A 390 -15.21 -7.99 -3.69
N GLY A 391 -15.51 -9.27 -3.97
CA GLY A 391 -16.45 -9.69 -5.02
C GLY A 391 -15.90 -9.53 -6.45
N GLN A 392 -14.61 -9.21 -6.59
CA GLN A 392 -13.93 -8.98 -7.87
C GLN A 392 -13.50 -10.30 -8.50
N LEU A 393 -14.49 -11.06 -8.97
CA LEU A 393 -14.31 -12.46 -9.40
C LEU A 393 -13.39 -12.60 -10.61
N THR A 394 -13.30 -11.60 -11.48
CA THR A 394 -12.48 -11.65 -12.69
C THR A 394 -11.00 -11.42 -12.35
N GLU A 395 -10.74 -10.38 -11.56
CA GLU A 395 -9.42 -9.98 -11.08
C GLU A 395 -8.85 -11.01 -10.11
N ALA A 396 -9.69 -11.59 -9.26
CA ALA A 396 -9.33 -12.74 -8.43
C ALA A 396 -8.94 -13.96 -9.29
N ALA A 397 -9.63 -14.20 -10.42
CA ALA A 397 -9.32 -15.33 -11.29
C ALA A 397 -8.06 -15.07 -12.12
N GLN A 398 -7.79 -13.84 -12.51
CA GLN A 398 -6.54 -13.46 -13.16
C GLN A 398 -5.38 -13.62 -12.18
N ALA A 399 -5.45 -13.02 -10.99
CA ALA A 399 -4.43 -13.16 -9.95
C ALA A 399 -4.24 -14.62 -9.50
N ALA A 400 -5.29 -15.45 -9.48
CA ALA A 400 -5.19 -16.86 -9.12
C ALA A 400 -4.76 -17.79 -10.26
N ARG A 401 -5.11 -17.53 -11.54
CA ARG A 401 -4.58 -18.28 -12.70
C ARG A 401 -3.14 -17.92 -12.97
N GLU A 402 -2.81 -16.63 -12.88
CA GLU A 402 -1.43 -16.16 -12.91
C GLU A 402 -0.78 -16.74 -11.62
N ALA A 403 -1.44 -16.94 -10.46
CA ALA A 403 -0.88 -17.75 -9.33
C ALA A 403 -0.74 -19.27 -9.57
N VAL A 404 -1.25 -19.77 -10.70
CA VAL A 404 -0.95 -21.09 -11.28
C VAL A 404 -0.26 -20.87 -12.64
N ARG A 405 0.61 -19.84 -12.72
CA ARG A 405 1.48 -19.62 -13.88
C ARG A 405 2.91 -19.13 -13.60
N ARG A 406 3.45 -19.09 -12.37
CA ARG A 406 4.91 -19.12 -12.04
C ARG A 406 5.16 -20.42 -11.31
N PHE A 407 4.43 -20.80 -10.28
CA PHE A 407 4.78 -22.02 -9.56
C PHE A 407 4.00 -23.15 -10.16
N PRO A 408 4.63 -23.93 -11.08
CA PRO A 408 4.12 -25.26 -11.32
C PRO A 408 4.05 -26.01 -10.00
N ASN A 409 4.82 -25.58 -8.96
CA ASN A 409 5.12 -26.19 -7.67
C ASN A 409 4.06 -26.16 -6.54
N ASP A 410 2.90 -25.49 -6.68
CA ASP A 410 2.05 -25.22 -5.49
C ASP A 410 0.59 -25.74 -5.42
N PRO A 411 0.18 -26.45 -4.34
CA PRO A 411 -1.23 -26.65 -4.01
C PRO A 411 -2.08 -25.41 -3.63
N VAL A 412 -1.55 -24.40 -2.93
CA VAL A 412 -2.40 -23.35 -2.31
C VAL A 412 -2.98 -22.36 -3.32
N ALA A 413 -2.27 -22.08 -4.40
CA ALA A 413 -2.71 -21.26 -5.52
C ALA A 413 -3.64 -22.04 -6.45
N HIS A 414 -3.40 -23.34 -6.64
CA HIS A 414 -4.39 -24.23 -7.29
C HIS A 414 -5.71 -24.22 -6.50
N ASN A 415 -5.65 -24.19 -5.16
CA ASN A 415 -6.84 -24.04 -4.32
C ASN A 415 -7.49 -22.65 -4.43
N GLY A 416 -6.68 -21.59 -4.43
CA GLY A 416 -7.15 -20.21 -4.63
C GLY A 416 -7.85 -20.03 -5.97
N LEU A 417 -7.29 -20.62 -7.05
CA LEU A 417 -7.91 -20.65 -8.38
C LEU A 417 -9.24 -21.38 -8.35
N ALA A 418 -9.33 -22.53 -7.68
CA ALA A 418 -10.56 -23.30 -7.59
C ALA A 418 -11.67 -22.58 -6.80
N GLU A 419 -11.38 -21.93 -5.67
CA GLU A 419 -12.41 -21.15 -4.95
C GLU A 419 -12.90 -19.94 -5.75
N VAL A 420 -12.06 -19.32 -6.58
CA VAL A 420 -12.53 -18.28 -7.49
C VAL A 420 -13.35 -18.87 -8.64
N LEU A 421 -12.95 -20.00 -9.24
CA LEU A 421 -13.75 -20.68 -10.27
C LEU A 421 -15.12 -21.11 -9.72
N LYS A 422 -15.19 -21.55 -8.45
CA LYS A 422 -16.45 -21.82 -7.73
C LYS A 422 -17.31 -20.57 -7.60
N ALA A 423 -16.73 -19.45 -7.17
CA ALA A 423 -17.45 -18.17 -7.08
C ALA A 423 -17.90 -17.63 -8.46
N GLN A 424 -17.15 -17.93 -9.54
CA GLN A 424 -17.54 -17.69 -10.93
C GLN A 424 -18.62 -18.66 -11.47
N GLY A 425 -19.07 -19.65 -10.68
CA GLY A 425 -20.00 -20.69 -11.13
C GLY A 425 -19.39 -21.71 -12.11
N ARG A 426 -18.08 -21.65 -12.37
CA ARG A 426 -17.35 -22.56 -13.26
C ARG A 426 -16.94 -23.83 -12.52
N LEU A 427 -17.97 -24.58 -12.11
CA LEU A 427 -17.82 -25.69 -11.16
C LEU A 427 -17.00 -26.86 -11.73
N ASP A 428 -17.13 -27.19 -13.02
CA ASP A 428 -16.34 -28.26 -13.66
C ASP A 428 -14.85 -27.92 -13.77
N ASP A 429 -14.52 -26.67 -14.12
CA ASP A 429 -13.14 -26.21 -14.17
C ASP A 429 -12.50 -26.21 -12.76
N ALA A 430 -13.26 -25.79 -11.74
CA ALA A 430 -12.81 -25.84 -10.36
C ALA A 430 -12.53 -27.28 -9.91
N GLU A 431 -13.39 -28.22 -10.29
CA GLU A 431 -13.23 -29.64 -9.98
C GLU A 431 -12.01 -30.24 -10.68
N ALA A 432 -11.82 -29.96 -11.98
CA ALA A 432 -10.65 -30.41 -12.73
C ALA A 432 -9.34 -29.88 -12.13
N VAL A 433 -9.30 -28.59 -11.75
CA VAL A 433 -8.13 -27.97 -11.08
C VAL A 433 -7.86 -28.61 -9.71
N LEU A 434 -8.90 -28.91 -8.93
CA LEU A 434 -8.75 -29.54 -7.61
C LEU A 434 -8.33 -31.00 -7.70
N ARG A 435 -8.92 -31.80 -8.59
CA ARG A 435 -8.51 -33.20 -8.83
C ARG A 435 -7.07 -33.25 -9.32
N TYR A 436 -6.68 -32.41 -10.29
CA TYR A 436 -5.28 -32.27 -10.72
C TYR A 436 -4.34 -31.88 -9.58
N ALA A 437 -4.76 -30.97 -8.67
CA ALA A 437 -3.96 -30.60 -7.51
C ALA A 437 -3.80 -31.75 -6.49
N ILE A 438 -4.84 -32.55 -6.27
CA ILE A 438 -4.80 -33.73 -5.40
C ILE A 438 -3.92 -34.83 -6.00
N GLU A 439 -4.04 -35.08 -7.30
CA GLU A 439 -3.23 -36.05 -8.05
C GLU A 439 -1.75 -35.64 -8.14
N ARG A 440 -1.45 -34.38 -8.41
CA ARG A 440 -0.08 -33.92 -8.66
C ARG A 440 0.67 -33.60 -7.35
N PHE A 441 -0.03 -33.32 -6.24
CA PHE A 441 0.58 -32.89 -4.96
C PHE A 441 0.30 -33.80 -3.76
N HIS A 442 -0.45 -34.90 -3.94
CA HIS A 442 -0.72 -36.00 -3.01
C HIS A 442 -0.92 -35.62 -1.53
N ALA A 443 -2.16 -35.71 -1.04
CA ALA A 443 -2.55 -35.51 0.35
C ALA A 443 -2.39 -34.05 0.88
N ARG A 444 -3.09 -33.09 0.23
CA ARG A 444 -3.28 -31.72 0.74
C ARG A 444 -4.73 -31.50 1.22
N PRO A 445 -4.96 -31.29 2.53
CA PRO A 445 -6.31 -31.18 3.09
C PRO A 445 -7.15 -30.01 2.56
N ASP A 446 -6.51 -28.91 2.15
CA ASP A 446 -7.19 -27.73 1.61
C ASP A 446 -7.92 -28.07 0.31
N ALA A 447 -7.22 -28.69 -0.66
CA ALA A 447 -7.78 -29.11 -1.94
C ALA A 447 -8.87 -30.18 -1.77
N LEU A 448 -8.68 -31.11 -0.84
CA LEU A 448 -9.71 -32.10 -0.50
C LEU A 448 -10.97 -31.44 0.10
N THR A 449 -10.81 -30.40 0.93
CA THR A 449 -11.94 -29.65 1.52
C THR A 449 -12.64 -28.77 0.49
N SER A 450 -11.89 -28.08 -0.36
CA SER A 450 -12.42 -27.25 -1.44
C SER A 450 -13.18 -28.08 -2.48
N LEU A 451 -12.70 -29.29 -2.78
CA LEU A 451 -13.39 -30.25 -3.66
C LEU A 451 -14.61 -30.88 -2.99
N ALA A 452 -14.54 -31.24 -1.71
CA ALA A 452 -15.71 -31.69 -0.97
C ALA A 452 -16.80 -30.60 -0.89
N GLY A 453 -16.42 -29.34 -0.65
CA GLY A 453 -17.34 -28.21 -0.67
C GLY A 453 -17.98 -28.00 -2.06
N LEU A 454 -17.23 -28.24 -3.13
CA LEU A 454 -17.69 -28.16 -4.52
C LEU A 454 -18.64 -29.29 -4.89
N LEU A 455 -18.28 -30.53 -4.58
CA LEU A 455 -19.14 -31.70 -4.77
C LEU A 455 -20.40 -31.62 -3.89
N SER A 456 -20.30 -31.02 -2.69
CA SER A 456 -21.47 -30.68 -1.87
C SER A 456 -22.37 -29.64 -2.52
N GLN A 457 -21.81 -28.63 -3.20
CA GLN A 457 -22.57 -27.66 -4.01
C GLN A 457 -23.20 -28.32 -5.26
N ARG A 458 -22.67 -29.45 -5.73
CA ARG A 458 -23.21 -30.27 -6.83
C ARG A 458 -24.24 -31.32 -6.39
N GLY A 459 -24.32 -31.64 -5.10
CA GLY A 459 -25.14 -32.73 -4.56
C GLY A 459 -24.47 -34.10 -4.53
N GLU A 460 -23.19 -34.21 -4.91
CA GLU A 460 -22.38 -35.44 -4.89
C GLU A 460 -21.83 -35.74 -3.48
N LEU A 461 -22.76 -35.77 -2.50
CA LEU A 461 -22.46 -35.72 -1.06
C LEU A 461 -21.65 -36.93 -0.56
N VAL A 462 -21.74 -38.09 -1.21
CA VAL A 462 -21.01 -39.31 -0.83
C VAL A 462 -19.51 -39.20 -1.15
N GLU A 463 -19.14 -38.77 -2.36
CA GLU A 463 -17.73 -38.57 -2.75
C GLU A 463 -17.15 -37.34 -2.03
N ALA A 464 -17.96 -36.29 -1.85
CA ALA A 464 -17.61 -35.14 -1.02
C ALA A 464 -17.22 -35.56 0.41
N GLU A 465 -18.02 -36.41 1.06
CA GLU A 465 -17.73 -36.88 2.42
C GLU A 465 -16.49 -37.78 2.46
N ARG A 466 -16.29 -38.63 1.45
CA ARG A 466 -15.09 -39.46 1.34
C ARG A 466 -13.82 -38.58 1.34
N LEU A 467 -13.82 -37.54 0.51
CA LEU A 467 -12.70 -36.59 0.38
C LEU A 467 -12.52 -35.72 1.63
N LEU A 468 -13.60 -35.27 2.28
CA LEU A 468 -13.51 -34.46 3.50
C LEU A 468 -13.12 -35.30 4.73
N THR A 469 -13.53 -36.58 4.79
CA THR A 469 -13.03 -37.55 5.77
C THR A 469 -11.53 -37.82 5.57
N GLU A 470 -11.07 -37.86 4.31
CA GLU A 470 -9.65 -37.95 3.97
C GLU A 470 -8.88 -36.69 4.42
N ALA A 471 -9.44 -35.49 4.20
CA ALA A 471 -8.87 -34.22 4.67
C ALA A 471 -8.77 -34.15 6.21
N VAL A 472 -9.82 -34.58 6.92
CA VAL A 472 -9.84 -34.65 8.39
C VAL A 472 -8.88 -35.71 8.93
N ARG A 473 -8.72 -36.86 8.25
CA ARG A 473 -7.71 -37.87 8.60
C ARG A 473 -6.28 -37.33 8.51
N LEU A 474 -6.03 -36.40 7.58
CA LEU A 474 -4.73 -35.76 7.38
C LEU A 474 -4.48 -34.59 8.34
N GLU A 475 -5.51 -33.82 8.74
CA GLU A 475 -5.42 -32.78 9.77
C GLU A 475 -6.52 -32.92 10.86
N PRO A 476 -6.40 -33.87 11.81
CA PRO A 476 -7.47 -34.21 12.77
C PRO A 476 -7.80 -33.17 13.83
N ARG A 477 -7.16 -31.99 13.80
CA ARG A 477 -7.33 -30.89 14.77
C ARG A 477 -7.90 -29.61 14.17
N ASN A 478 -8.18 -29.58 12.86
CA ASN A 478 -8.74 -28.41 12.21
C ASN A 478 -10.27 -28.36 12.42
N LYS A 479 -10.72 -27.52 13.37
CA LYS A 479 -12.13 -27.37 13.74
C LYS A 479 -13.03 -27.09 12.54
N ASN A 480 -12.67 -26.14 11.70
CA ASN A 480 -13.45 -25.74 10.52
C ASN A 480 -13.67 -26.91 9.54
N ARG A 481 -12.73 -27.87 9.42
CA ARG A 481 -12.90 -29.07 8.59
C ARG A 481 -13.73 -30.17 9.29
N LEU A 482 -13.69 -30.26 10.62
CA LEU A 482 -14.58 -31.12 11.40
C LEU A 482 -16.03 -30.63 11.29
N GLU A 483 -16.25 -29.34 11.54
CA GLU A 483 -17.54 -28.66 11.40
C GLU A 483 -18.09 -28.81 9.96
N ALA A 484 -17.24 -28.62 8.93
CA ALA A 484 -17.64 -28.85 7.55
C ALA A 484 -18.01 -30.33 7.26
N LEU A 485 -17.34 -31.30 7.89
CA LEU A 485 -17.64 -32.73 7.73
C LEU A 485 -18.97 -33.11 8.40
N GLU A 486 -19.27 -32.51 9.55
CA GLU A 486 -20.54 -32.68 10.27
C GLU A 486 -21.72 -32.07 9.48
N ILE A 487 -21.55 -30.83 8.97
CA ILE A 487 -22.51 -30.17 8.08
C ILE A 487 -22.74 -30.99 6.80
N LEU A 488 -21.69 -31.59 6.24
CA LEU A 488 -21.78 -32.40 5.02
C LEU A 488 -22.52 -33.72 5.24
N ARG A 489 -22.28 -34.40 6.37
CA ARG A 489 -23.00 -35.61 6.78
C ARG A 489 -24.48 -35.34 7.02
N ALA A 490 -24.81 -34.27 7.75
CA ALA A 490 -26.19 -33.86 8.00
C ALA A 490 -26.96 -33.61 6.68
N ARG A 491 -26.30 -32.99 5.69
CA ARG A 491 -26.86 -32.81 4.34
C ARG A 491 -27.04 -34.12 3.57
N ARG A 492 -26.10 -35.07 3.67
CA ARG A 492 -26.19 -36.39 3.02
C ARG A 492 -27.38 -37.19 3.54
N ASP A 493 -27.59 -37.17 4.85
CA ASP A 493 -28.60 -37.98 5.53
C ASP A 493 -29.99 -37.33 5.57
N GLY A 494 -30.21 -36.26 4.80
CA GLY A 494 -31.51 -35.60 4.62
C GLY A 494 -31.98 -34.79 5.84
N GLY A 495 -31.09 -34.47 6.78
CA GLY A 495 -31.43 -33.75 8.00
C GLY A 495 -31.59 -32.24 7.80
N GLU A 496 -32.62 -31.67 8.42
CA GLU A 496 -32.75 -30.20 8.53
C GLU A 496 -31.62 -29.63 9.39
N ILE A 497 -30.94 -28.59 8.88
CA ILE A 497 -29.97 -27.80 9.65
C ILE A 497 -30.66 -26.49 10.04
N SER A 498 -30.82 -26.24 11.33
CA SER A 498 -31.48 -25.04 11.86
C SER A 498 -30.75 -23.77 11.43
N SER A 499 -31.35 -22.98 10.55
CA SER A 499 -30.80 -21.72 10.07
C SER A 499 -31.06 -20.57 11.05
N SER A 500 -30.02 -19.80 11.38
CA SER A 500 -30.17 -18.53 12.11
C SER A 500 -29.81 -17.35 11.22
N SER A 501 -30.83 -16.81 10.55
CA SER A 501 -30.96 -15.42 10.06
C SER A 501 -29.79 -14.79 9.28
N THR A 502 -29.93 -14.76 7.95
CA THR A 502 -29.49 -13.61 7.14
C THR A 502 -30.49 -12.47 7.27
N GLU A 503 -30.03 -11.21 7.32
CA GLU A 503 -30.84 -10.09 6.82
C GLU A 503 -29.92 -8.97 6.30
N GLY A 504 -30.37 -8.23 5.27
CA GLY A 504 -29.57 -7.25 4.55
C GLY A 504 -30.31 -5.92 4.36
N ARG A 505 -29.56 -4.82 4.21
CA ARG A 505 -30.14 -3.46 4.13
C ARG A 505 -29.58 -2.70 2.93
N LYS A 506 -30.48 -2.13 2.11
CA LYS A 506 -30.11 -1.17 1.05
C LYS A 506 -29.62 0.14 1.65
N VAL A 507 -28.75 0.84 0.91
CA VAL A 507 -28.15 2.12 1.28
C VAL A 507 -28.06 3.03 0.04
N GLU A 508 -28.34 4.33 0.19
CA GLU A 508 -28.31 5.35 -0.88
C GLU A 508 -26.92 6.02 -1.01
N PRO A 509 -26.51 6.53 -2.18
CA PRO A 509 -25.19 7.14 -2.37
C PRO A 509 -25.05 8.58 -1.82
N VAL A 510 -23.80 8.95 -1.46
CA VAL A 510 -23.34 10.27 -0.97
C VAL A 510 -23.42 11.35 -2.05
N ARG A 511 -23.62 12.63 -1.67
CA ARG A 511 -23.39 13.78 -2.55
C ARG A 511 -22.11 14.53 -2.21
N PHE A 512 -21.50 15.16 -3.23
CA PHE A 512 -20.28 15.97 -3.07
C PHE A 512 -20.46 17.13 -2.06
N GLU A 513 -21.68 17.65 -1.95
CA GLU A 513 -22.08 18.68 -1.00
C GLU A 513 -21.89 18.23 0.46
N ASP A 514 -22.18 16.96 0.78
CA ASP A 514 -22.01 16.39 2.13
C ASP A 514 -20.53 16.37 2.55
N LEU A 515 -19.62 16.17 1.60
CA LEU A 515 -18.16 16.16 1.83
C LEU A 515 -17.59 17.58 1.97
N SER A 516 -18.10 18.53 1.18
CA SER A 516 -17.72 19.96 1.24
C SER A 516 -18.05 20.57 2.61
N VAL A 517 -19.25 20.29 3.12
CA VAL A 517 -19.67 20.66 4.49
C VAL A 517 -18.69 20.06 5.51
N LEU A 518 -18.34 18.78 5.39
CA LEU A 518 -17.51 18.12 6.41
C LEU A 518 -16.06 18.61 6.44
N LEU A 519 -15.47 18.91 5.28
CA LEU A 519 -14.14 19.52 5.18
C LEU A 519 -14.07 20.95 5.72
N THR A 520 -15.14 21.75 5.50
CA THR A 520 -15.15 23.17 5.85
C THR A 520 -15.64 23.42 7.28
N ASP A 521 -16.71 22.75 7.68
CA ASP A 521 -17.38 23.02 8.97
C ASP A 521 -16.75 22.28 10.16
N THR A 522 -16.07 21.13 10.02
CA THR A 522 -15.54 20.42 11.23
C THR A 522 -14.50 21.24 11.99
N LEU A 523 -13.60 21.91 11.27
CA LEU A 523 -12.59 22.79 11.85
C LEU A 523 -13.23 24.09 12.39
N PHE A 524 -14.26 24.60 11.70
CA PHE A 524 -15.05 25.75 12.14
C PHE A 524 -15.86 25.45 13.42
N LEU A 525 -16.57 24.32 13.47
CA LEU A 525 -17.39 23.84 14.58
C LEU A 525 -16.56 23.57 15.85
N ARG A 526 -15.35 23.01 15.74
CA ARG A 526 -14.44 22.88 16.90
C ARG A 526 -13.84 24.21 17.35
N ARG A 527 -13.63 25.16 16.43
CA ARG A 527 -13.26 26.54 16.79
C ARG A 527 -14.42 27.27 17.48
N TRP A 528 -15.66 26.97 17.07
CA TRP A 528 -16.89 27.57 17.61
C TRP A 528 -17.29 26.96 18.95
N SER A 529 -17.14 25.65 19.16
CA SER A 529 -17.42 25.00 20.45
C SER A 529 -16.47 25.50 21.55
N ARG A 530 -15.18 25.62 21.26
CA ARG A 530 -14.19 26.23 22.16
C ARG A 530 -14.43 27.73 22.40
N GLY A 531 -15.13 28.41 21.50
CA GLY A 531 -15.48 29.82 21.63
C GLY A 531 -16.69 30.11 22.52
N LEU A 532 -17.50 29.10 22.86
CA LEU A 532 -18.78 29.29 23.58
C LEU A 532 -18.95 28.36 24.79
N ASN A 533 -18.12 28.57 25.81
CA ASN A 533 -18.42 28.14 27.18
C ASN A 533 -19.58 28.94 27.84
N HIS A 534 -20.22 29.88 27.12
CA HIS A 534 -21.16 30.85 27.70
C HIS A 534 -22.55 30.97 27.04
N GLU A 535 -22.83 30.32 25.89
CA GLU A 535 -24.20 30.30 25.34
C GLU A 535 -24.72 28.87 25.14
N ALA A 536 -25.63 28.46 26.03
CA ALA A 536 -26.40 27.21 25.94
C ALA A 536 -27.51 27.28 24.87
N GLY A 537 -27.16 27.71 23.64
CA GLY A 537 -28.08 27.87 22.53
C GLY A 537 -28.36 26.54 21.81
N GLY A 538 -29.63 26.14 21.75
CA GLY A 538 -30.05 24.86 21.11
C GLY A 538 -29.59 24.71 19.66
N ARG A 539 -29.41 25.81 18.93
CA ARG A 539 -28.87 25.86 17.55
C ARG A 539 -27.48 25.23 17.42
N ALA A 540 -26.63 25.35 18.45
CA ALA A 540 -25.31 24.72 18.47
C ALA A 540 -25.42 23.20 18.72
N GLY A 541 -26.40 22.76 19.52
CA GLY A 541 -26.72 21.34 19.68
C GLY A 541 -27.28 20.73 18.39
N GLU A 542 -28.16 21.43 17.69
CA GLU A 542 -28.72 21.03 16.40
C GLU A 542 -27.64 20.90 15.31
N LEU A 543 -26.67 21.84 15.27
CA LEU A 543 -25.52 21.76 14.37
C LEU A 543 -24.56 20.62 14.74
N ARG A 544 -24.29 20.37 16.03
CA ARG A 544 -23.52 19.18 16.47
C ARG A 544 -24.21 17.87 16.08
N GLN A 545 -25.52 17.76 16.29
CA GLN A 545 -26.29 16.58 15.87
C GLN A 545 -26.29 16.40 14.35
N LYS A 546 -26.35 17.46 13.56
CA LYS A 546 -26.21 17.40 12.09
C LYS A 546 -24.80 16.99 11.66
N ALA A 547 -23.75 17.53 12.29
CA ALA A 547 -22.37 17.13 12.02
C ALA A 547 -22.10 15.67 12.40
N HIS A 548 -22.58 15.22 13.57
CA HIS A 548 -22.48 13.83 14.01
C HIS A 548 -23.28 12.90 13.08
N ALA A 549 -24.50 13.26 12.69
CA ALA A 549 -25.30 12.49 11.74
C ALA A 549 -24.70 12.45 10.33
N ALA A 550 -24.03 13.51 9.87
CA ALA A 550 -23.28 13.54 8.62
C ALA A 550 -22.01 12.67 8.69
N LEU A 551 -21.25 12.76 9.78
CA LEU A 551 -20.10 11.90 10.08
C LEU A 551 -20.50 10.42 10.13
N GLU A 552 -21.53 10.06 10.91
CA GLU A 552 -22.09 8.71 10.94
C GLU A 552 -22.50 8.24 9.55
N ARG A 553 -23.22 9.08 8.80
CA ARG A 553 -23.70 8.75 7.46
C ARG A 553 -22.53 8.51 6.50
N LEU A 554 -21.49 9.34 6.53
CA LEU A 554 -20.28 9.13 5.72
C LEU A 554 -19.42 7.94 6.18
N LEU A 555 -19.29 7.69 7.49
CA LEU A 555 -18.64 6.49 8.04
C LEU A 555 -19.35 5.18 7.66
N ARG A 556 -20.69 5.24 7.51
CA ARG A 556 -21.53 4.13 7.03
C ARG A 556 -21.52 3.98 5.50
N LEU A 557 -21.25 5.06 4.75
CA LEU A 557 -21.31 5.08 3.28
C LEU A 557 -19.97 4.82 2.59
N GLU A 558 -18.90 5.47 3.04
CA GLU A 558 -17.55 5.33 2.51
C GLU A 558 -16.63 4.84 3.63
N SER A 559 -16.45 3.52 3.67
CA SER A 559 -15.71 2.76 4.69
C SER A 559 -14.19 3.02 4.74
N ARG A 560 -13.74 4.15 4.19
CA ARG A 560 -12.40 4.39 3.63
C ARG A 560 -11.79 5.78 3.91
N SER A 561 -12.53 6.73 4.47
CA SER A 561 -11.99 8.07 4.78
C SER A 561 -11.25 8.11 6.12
N SER A 562 -9.93 8.33 6.07
CA SER A 562 -9.09 8.57 7.25
C SER A 562 -9.44 9.87 7.96
N LEU A 563 -9.77 10.90 7.18
CA LEU A 563 -10.23 12.19 7.67
C LEU A 563 -11.45 12.01 8.57
N ALA A 564 -12.56 11.45 8.05
CA ALA A 564 -13.80 11.31 8.80
C ALA A 564 -13.64 10.55 10.13
N ALA A 565 -12.77 9.54 10.19
CA ALA A 565 -12.49 8.79 11.42
C ALA A 565 -11.72 9.61 12.47
N GLY A 566 -10.71 10.38 12.05
CA GLY A 566 -9.99 11.30 12.96
C GLY A 566 -10.84 12.49 13.40
N GLU A 567 -11.66 13.03 12.49
CA GLU A 567 -12.57 14.15 12.75
C GLU A 567 -13.66 13.77 13.77
N ALA A 568 -14.26 12.57 13.64
CA ALA A 568 -15.25 12.07 14.60
C ALA A 568 -14.67 11.92 16.01
N GLY A 569 -13.52 11.25 16.15
CA GLY A 569 -12.90 11.07 17.47
C GLY A 569 -12.45 12.38 18.12
N LEU A 570 -11.95 13.36 17.33
CA LEU A 570 -11.64 14.70 17.82
C LEU A 570 -12.90 15.50 18.22
N LEU A 571 -14.06 15.23 17.61
CA LEU A 571 -15.32 15.85 17.98
C LEU A 571 -15.80 15.29 19.33
N THR A 572 -15.86 13.96 19.50
CA THR A 572 -16.25 13.30 20.76
C THR A 572 -15.39 13.76 21.95
N LEU A 573 -14.05 13.85 21.78
CA LEU A 573 -13.17 14.42 22.80
C LEU A 573 -13.52 15.88 23.17
N SER A 574 -13.96 16.68 22.19
CA SER A 574 -14.36 18.08 22.43
C SER A 574 -15.77 18.23 23.02
N GLU A 575 -16.57 17.16 23.01
CA GLU A 575 -17.86 17.05 23.70
C GLU A 575 -17.71 16.52 25.14
N GLY A 576 -16.51 16.07 25.52
CA GLY A 576 -16.12 15.75 26.89
C GLY A 576 -15.99 14.25 27.19
N ASP A 577 -16.41 13.37 26.27
CA ASP A 577 -16.24 11.93 26.46
C ASP A 577 -14.82 11.50 26.05
N LEU A 578 -13.97 11.35 27.06
CA LEU A 578 -12.59 10.92 26.92
C LEU A 578 -12.47 9.42 26.65
N GLU A 579 -13.37 8.57 27.16
CA GLU A 579 -13.29 7.12 26.97
C GLU A 579 -13.87 6.69 25.62
N GLU A 580 -15.02 7.25 25.20
CA GLU A 580 -15.53 7.06 23.84
C GLU A 580 -14.62 7.77 22.84
N GLY A 581 -14.13 8.98 23.12
CA GLY A 581 -13.15 9.66 22.27
C GLY A 581 -11.85 8.87 22.10
N LEU A 582 -11.31 8.30 23.19
CA LEU A 582 -10.19 7.36 23.12
C LEU A 582 -10.56 6.05 22.44
N THR A 583 -11.78 5.53 22.57
CA THR A 583 -12.21 4.26 21.97
C THR A 583 -12.56 4.41 20.49
N LEU A 584 -12.97 5.60 20.05
CA LEU A 584 -13.16 5.98 18.65
C LEU A 584 -11.83 6.35 17.99
N LEU A 585 -10.87 6.92 18.72
CA LEU A 585 -9.50 7.12 18.22
C LEU A 585 -8.64 5.85 18.34
N ARG A 586 -8.97 4.95 19.28
CA ARG A 586 -8.63 3.51 19.28
C ARG A 586 -9.69 2.66 18.55
N ALA A 587 -10.51 3.33 17.75
CA ALA A 587 -11.08 2.82 16.52
C ALA A 587 -10.67 3.69 15.32
N ALA A 588 -9.61 4.50 15.51
CA ALA A 588 -8.87 5.24 14.50
C ALA A 588 -7.33 5.04 14.59
N VAL A 589 -6.83 4.02 15.32
CA VAL A 589 -5.47 3.39 15.51
C VAL A 589 -5.02 1.85 15.09
N ARG A 590 -5.19 0.84 14.11
CA ARG A 590 -5.73 0.10 12.81
C ARG A 590 -5.84 0.47 11.32
N ARG A 591 -7.00 0.93 10.85
CA ARG A 591 -7.59 0.96 9.50
C ARG A 591 -7.05 2.08 8.62
N PHE A 592 -6.68 3.23 9.18
CA PHE A 592 -6.25 4.43 8.42
C PHE A 592 -4.81 4.94 8.61
N PRO A 593 -3.80 4.09 8.79
CA PRO A 593 -2.79 4.50 9.74
C PRO A 593 -1.63 5.31 9.25
N GLY A 594 -1.40 5.27 7.93
CA GLY A 594 -0.50 6.21 7.25
C GLY A 594 -0.91 7.65 7.55
N SER A 595 -2.18 7.90 7.87
CA SER A 595 -2.67 9.22 8.23
C SER A 595 -2.10 9.71 9.56
N ALA A 596 -1.10 10.58 9.46
CA ALA A 596 -0.55 11.35 10.58
C ALA A 596 -1.63 12.20 11.29
N ARG A 597 -2.64 12.71 10.57
CA ARG A 597 -3.78 13.45 11.16
C ARG A 597 -4.49 12.65 12.25
N VAL A 598 -4.75 11.37 11.99
CA VAL A 598 -5.46 10.49 12.93
C VAL A 598 -4.55 10.05 14.09
N ARG A 599 -3.23 9.97 13.85
CA ARG A 599 -2.24 9.76 14.91
C ARG A 599 -2.08 10.94 15.84
N TYR A 600 -2.03 12.15 15.28
CA TYR A 600 -2.05 13.38 16.05
C TYR A 600 -3.29 13.42 16.95
N ALA A 601 -4.46 13.04 16.41
CA ALA A 601 -5.69 12.93 17.18
C ALA A 601 -5.54 11.98 18.40
N LEU A 602 -5.08 10.73 18.23
CA LEU A 602 -4.86 9.86 19.40
C LEU A 602 -3.74 10.36 20.32
N ALA A 603 -2.61 10.81 19.78
CA ALA A 603 -1.49 11.29 20.61
C ALA A 603 -1.92 12.43 21.55
N ARG A 604 -2.81 13.31 21.05
CA ARG A 604 -3.46 14.35 21.83
C ARG A 604 -4.53 13.82 22.79
N ALA A 605 -5.32 12.82 22.40
CA ALA A 605 -6.26 12.13 23.28
C ALA A 605 -5.55 11.50 24.49
N GLU A 606 -4.44 10.79 24.25
CA GLU A 606 -3.65 10.13 25.28
C GLU A 606 -2.89 11.16 26.13
N ARG A 607 -2.40 12.28 25.55
CA ARG A 607 -1.92 13.45 26.32
C ARG A 607 -2.98 13.99 27.29
N PHE A 608 -4.23 14.13 26.84
CA PHE A 608 -5.33 14.55 27.73
C PHE A 608 -5.63 13.52 28.82
N ALA A 609 -5.60 12.22 28.49
CA ALA A 609 -5.83 11.17 29.48
C ALA A 609 -4.73 11.05 30.54
N VAL A 610 -3.47 11.33 30.19
CA VAL A 610 -2.38 11.50 31.18
C VAL A 610 -2.66 12.68 32.09
N ALA A 611 -2.97 13.86 31.53
CA ALA A 611 -3.26 15.06 32.31
C ALA A 611 -4.49 14.90 33.23
N ALA A 612 -5.52 14.19 32.76
CA ALA A 612 -6.72 13.84 33.52
C ALA A 612 -6.53 12.68 34.52
N ARG A 613 -5.34 12.04 34.55
CA ARG A 613 -5.03 10.85 35.36
C ARG A 613 -5.92 9.63 35.06
N ALA A 614 -6.47 9.55 33.85
CA ALA A 614 -7.31 8.45 33.36
C ALA A 614 -6.51 7.23 32.83
N LEU A 615 -5.18 7.20 33.03
CA LEU A 615 -4.30 6.11 32.63
C LEU A 615 -3.40 5.69 33.81
N ASP A 616 -3.46 4.41 34.21
CA ASP A 616 -2.52 3.78 35.15
C ASP A 616 -1.17 3.54 34.44
N LEU A 617 -0.27 4.52 34.50
CA LEU A 617 1.03 4.49 33.82
C LEU A 617 2.05 3.62 34.56
N ARG A 618 1.98 2.30 34.34
CA ARG A 618 3.08 1.36 34.64
C ARG A 618 4.32 1.57 33.76
N ASP A 619 4.16 2.30 32.65
CA ASP A 619 5.20 2.66 31.69
C ASP A 619 5.07 4.16 31.36
N PRO A 620 6.01 5.02 31.81
CA PRO A 620 5.94 6.46 31.56
C PRO A 620 6.23 6.85 30.11
N GLU A 621 6.77 5.97 29.27
CA GLU A 621 6.95 6.24 27.84
C GLU A 621 5.73 5.87 26.99
N ALA A 622 4.77 5.10 27.51
CA ALA A 622 3.58 4.69 26.77
C ALA A 622 2.83 5.86 26.07
N PRO A 623 2.53 7.01 26.73
CA PRO A 623 1.87 8.15 26.08
C PRO A 623 2.82 9.04 25.26
N ILE A 624 4.13 8.78 25.32
CA ILE A 624 5.17 9.52 24.59
C ILE A 624 5.38 8.93 23.20
N ARG A 625 5.31 7.60 23.08
CA ARG A 625 5.46 6.87 21.82
C ARG A 625 4.59 7.40 20.68
N PRO A 626 3.29 7.74 20.84
CA PRO A 626 2.46 8.33 19.78
C PRO A 626 3.05 9.58 19.13
N TRP A 627 3.67 10.47 19.89
CA TRP A 627 4.30 11.68 19.38
C TRP A 627 5.57 11.38 18.58
N ARG A 628 6.47 10.55 19.14
CA ARG A 628 7.65 10.03 18.41
C ARG A 628 7.29 9.29 17.12
N ARG A 629 6.08 8.72 17.06
CA ARG A 629 5.51 8.07 15.87
C ARG A 629 5.03 9.11 14.84
N LEU A 630 4.37 10.18 15.27
CA LEU A 630 3.96 11.29 14.39
C LEU A 630 5.17 11.93 13.68
N ALA A 631 6.26 12.19 14.42
CA ALA A 631 7.46 12.86 13.92
C ALA A 631 8.13 12.21 12.71
N ARG A 632 8.08 10.88 12.62
CA ARG A 632 8.79 10.10 11.58
C ARG A 632 7.94 9.81 10.36
N LEU A 633 6.63 10.04 10.46
CA LEU A 633 5.67 9.81 9.38
C LEU A 633 5.54 11.03 8.49
N GLU A 634 5.34 12.17 9.13
CA GLU A 634 5.40 13.46 8.47
C GLU A 634 6.56 14.21 9.12
N PRO A 635 7.77 14.18 8.53
CA PRO A 635 8.90 14.97 9.00
C PRO A 635 8.56 16.47 9.10
N GLN A 636 7.61 16.93 8.29
CA GLN A 636 7.02 18.28 8.34
C GLN A 636 6.33 18.58 9.69
N LEU A 637 5.76 17.55 10.34
CA LEU A 637 5.15 17.60 11.68
C LEU A 637 6.13 17.24 12.80
N GLY A 638 7.43 17.09 12.52
CA GLY A 638 8.45 16.77 13.53
C GLY A 638 8.47 17.73 14.71
N ALA A 639 8.23 19.03 14.47
CA ALA A 639 8.12 20.03 15.53
C ALA A 639 6.80 19.92 16.33
N VAL A 640 5.69 19.58 15.67
CA VAL A 640 4.39 19.29 16.34
C VAL A 640 4.54 18.10 17.29
N ALA A 641 5.30 17.10 16.86
CA ALA A 641 5.61 15.94 17.69
C ALA A 641 6.56 16.27 18.86
N LEU A 642 7.63 17.06 18.66
CA LEU A 642 8.50 17.50 19.76
C LEU A 642 7.74 18.33 20.80
N LEU A 643 6.88 19.26 20.36
CA LEU A 643 6.01 20.01 21.25
C LEU A 643 5.05 19.05 21.99
N GLY A 644 4.38 18.15 21.28
CA GLY A 644 3.43 17.21 21.87
C GLY A 644 4.07 16.24 22.89
N GLU A 645 5.27 15.73 22.61
CA GLU A 645 6.06 14.93 23.55
C GLU A 645 6.44 15.74 24.80
N ALA A 646 7.02 16.93 24.63
CA ALA A 646 7.41 17.79 25.75
C ALA A 646 6.20 18.11 26.66
N ARG A 647 5.07 18.49 26.06
CA ARG A 647 3.81 18.76 26.77
C ARG A 647 3.27 17.52 27.48
N THR A 648 3.52 16.31 26.96
CA THR A 648 3.07 15.05 27.56
C THR A 648 3.98 14.61 28.70
N TRP A 649 5.31 14.81 28.60
CA TRP A 649 6.23 14.63 29.74
C TRP A 649 5.87 15.58 30.89
N LEU A 650 5.64 16.87 30.60
CA LEU A 650 5.26 17.88 31.59
C LEU A 650 3.91 17.60 32.29
N GLY A 651 3.08 16.71 31.75
CA GLY A 651 1.83 16.26 32.35
C GLY A 651 1.95 15.06 33.31
N GLN A 652 3.14 14.44 33.44
CA GLN A 652 3.32 13.23 34.27
C GLN A 652 3.55 13.56 35.75
N THR A 653 3.09 12.67 36.63
CA THR A 653 2.83 12.97 38.04
C THR A 653 4.08 13.18 38.90
N ASP A 654 5.13 12.35 38.79
CA ASP A 654 6.50 12.73 39.24
C ASP A 654 7.58 11.70 38.86
N GLY A 655 8.85 12.12 38.88
CA GLY A 655 10.01 11.24 38.82
C GLY A 655 11.20 11.79 37.99
N ALA A 656 12.41 11.31 38.26
CA ALA A 656 13.62 11.73 37.54
C ALA A 656 13.55 11.46 36.02
N VAL A 657 12.83 10.41 35.60
CA VAL A 657 12.57 10.08 34.19
C VAL A 657 11.77 11.19 33.50
N ARG A 658 10.77 11.77 34.19
CA ARG A 658 10.00 12.92 33.67
C ARG A 658 10.91 14.09 33.36
N GLU A 659 11.82 14.42 34.29
CA GLU A 659 12.66 15.60 34.12
C GLU A 659 13.72 15.43 33.05
N ALA A 660 14.33 14.24 32.95
CA ALA A 660 15.24 13.93 31.85
C ALA A 660 14.52 13.96 30.49
N GLY A 661 13.34 13.34 30.38
CA GLY A 661 12.51 13.36 29.17
C GLY A 661 12.11 14.79 28.77
N ALA A 662 11.52 15.54 29.69
CA ALA A 662 11.08 16.92 29.43
C ALA A 662 12.24 17.86 29.05
N ARG A 663 13.39 17.80 29.74
CA ARG A 663 14.55 18.64 29.43
C ARG A 663 15.14 18.30 28.05
N ARG A 664 15.27 17.01 27.72
CA ARG A 664 15.73 16.59 26.38
C ARG A 664 14.81 17.11 25.29
N THR A 665 13.51 16.82 25.34
CA THR A 665 12.58 17.21 24.27
C THR A 665 12.45 18.72 24.14
N LEU A 666 12.46 19.46 25.27
CA LEU A 666 12.50 20.92 25.22
C LEU A 666 13.81 21.45 24.63
N GLY A 667 14.95 20.78 24.88
CA GLY A 667 16.25 21.14 24.30
C GLY A 667 16.30 20.90 22.79
N GLU A 668 15.77 19.77 22.33
CA GLU A 668 15.62 19.46 20.89
C GLU A 668 14.66 20.46 20.20
N LEU A 669 13.55 20.81 20.85
CA LEU A 669 12.58 21.80 20.37
C LEU A 669 13.18 23.22 20.31
N ALA A 670 13.96 23.63 21.31
CA ALA A 670 14.66 24.91 21.35
C ALA A 670 15.75 24.99 20.25
N PHE A 671 16.53 23.93 20.09
CA PHE A 671 17.52 23.85 19.01
C PHE A 671 16.86 23.94 17.63
N TRP A 672 15.72 23.26 17.44
CA TRP A 672 14.94 23.31 16.21
C TRP A 672 14.41 24.74 15.93
N SER A 673 13.71 25.37 16.89
CA SER A 673 13.11 26.69 16.69
C SER A 673 14.18 27.71 16.35
N HIS A 674 15.27 27.73 17.12
CA HIS A 674 16.33 28.70 16.95
C HIS A 674 17.10 28.51 15.62
N THR A 675 17.11 27.29 15.08
CA THR A 675 17.67 26.98 13.74
C THR A 675 16.79 27.48 12.60
N GLN A 676 15.45 27.35 12.69
CA GLN A 676 14.57 27.89 11.64
C GLN A 676 14.55 29.43 11.65
N LEU A 677 14.56 30.05 12.83
CA LEU A 677 14.62 31.51 12.97
C LEU A 677 15.92 32.10 12.39
N ALA A 678 17.04 31.40 12.52
CA ALA A 678 18.29 31.80 11.86
C ALA A 678 18.15 31.75 10.32
N ARG A 679 17.58 30.67 9.78
CA ARG A 679 17.37 30.49 8.33
C ARG A 679 16.36 31.48 7.73
N GLU A 680 15.37 31.93 8.49
CA GLU A 680 14.43 32.99 8.08
C GLU A 680 15.16 34.31 7.74
N SER A 681 16.28 34.60 8.41
CA SER A 681 17.04 35.84 8.18
C SER A 681 17.85 35.90 6.89
N GLU A 682 18.03 34.78 6.18
CA GLU A 682 18.98 34.67 5.06
C GLU A 682 18.35 34.70 3.65
N ARG A 683 17.01 34.55 3.50
CA ARG A 683 16.40 34.22 2.18
C ARG A 683 15.09 34.97 1.86
N ARG A 684 14.70 34.91 0.58
CA ARG A 684 13.49 35.57 0.03
C ARG A 684 12.21 34.82 0.42
N LYS A 685 11.10 35.59 0.48
CA LYS A 685 9.74 35.12 0.73
C LYS A 685 9.19 34.19 -0.36
N GLY A 686 8.17 33.39 -0.03
CA GLY A 686 7.39 32.57 -0.96
C GLY A 686 7.85 31.11 -1.08
N SER A 687 8.16 30.43 0.02
CA SER A 687 8.51 28.99 -0.01
C SER A 687 8.20 28.26 1.30
N LEU A 688 8.16 26.93 1.28
CA LEU A 688 7.75 26.07 2.42
C LEU A 688 8.47 26.37 3.75
N THR A 689 9.69 26.91 3.72
CA THR A 689 10.40 27.35 4.94
C THR A 689 9.68 28.45 5.72
N GLU A 690 8.81 29.25 5.10
CA GLU A 690 8.00 30.27 5.78
C GLU A 690 7.02 29.66 6.79
N ILE A 691 6.48 28.46 6.51
CA ILE A 691 5.60 27.75 7.45
C ILE A 691 6.41 27.31 8.67
N SER A 692 7.57 26.67 8.47
CA SER A 692 8.46 26.26 9.56
C SER A 692 8.96 27.44 10.39
N ALA A 693 9.30 28.56 9.75
CA ALA A 693 9.75 29.78 10.43
C ALA A 693 8.62 30.44 11.24
N SER A 694 7.41 30.54 10.67
CA SER A 694 6.24 31.03 11.42
C SER A 694 5.93 30.15 12.62
N TRP A 695 6.01 28.82 12.49
CA TRP A 695 5.77 27.90 13.59
C TRP A 695 6.87 27.97 14.66
N ALA A 696 8.13 28.19 14.26
CA ALA A 696 9.23 28.46 15.18
C ALA A 696 9.08 29.78 15.95
N ARG A 697 8.53 30.84 15.32
CA ARG A 697 8.19 32.11 16.01
C ARG A 697 7.13 31.89 17.09
N GLU A 698 6.09 31.10 16.81
CA GLU A 698 5.06 30.81 17.82
C GLU A 698 5.57 29.90 18.95
N ILE A 699 6.38 28.88 18.67
CA ILE A 699 7.04 28.09 19.73
C ILE A 699 7.92 28.99 20.62
N GLN A 700 8.72 29.88 20.02
CA GLN A 700 9.56 30.79 20.79
C GLN A 700 8.69 31.70 21.67
N ARG A 701 7.62 32.30 21.12
CA ARG A 701 6.69 33.16 21.87
C ARG A 701 5.97 32.43 23.00
N LEU A 702 5.53 31.20 22.79
CA LEU A 702 4.61 30.49 23.68
C LEU A 702 5.30 29.58 24.71
N VAL A 703 6.41 28.93 24.35
CA VAL A 703 7.12 27.96 25.20
C VAL A 703 8.33 28.59 25.88
N PHE A 704 9.22 29.23 25.12
CA PHE A 704 10.51 29.68 25.63
C PHE A 704 10.52 31.15 26.11
N GLY A 705 9.69 32.01 25.51
CA GLY A 705 9.68 33.45 25.74
C GLY A 705 10.98 34.12 25.29
N ASP A 706 11.39 35.16 26.01
CA ASP A 706 12.62 35.93 25.73
C ASP A 706 13.92 35.21 26.13
N ARG A 707 13.84 33.92 26.49
CA ARG A 707 14.99 33.14 26.96
C ARG A 707 15.83 32.62 25.77
N PRO A 708 17.16 32.82 25.78
CA PRO A 708 18.06 32.40 24.70
C PRO A 708 18.52 30.93 24.85
N ASP A 709 17.86 30.15 25.70
CA ASP A 709 18.21 28.77 26.06
C ASP A 709 18.03 27.87 24.81
N ARG A 710 19.09 27.14 24.41
CA ARG A 710 19.20 26.47 23.09
C ARG A 710 19.47 24.97 23.16
N ARG A 711 19.87 24.44 24.31
CA ARG A 711 20.27 23.05 24.53
C ARG A 711 19.72 22.51 25.85
N GLU A 712 19.71 21.19 26.00
CA GLU A 712 19.29 20.49 27.24
C GLU A 712 20.01 21.01 28.50
N GLU A 713 21.30 21.38 28.35
CA GLU A 713 22.17 21.96 29.40
C GLU A 713 21.69 23.33 29.92
N ASP A 714 21.05 24.15 29.06
CA ASP A 714 20.59 25.50 29.41
C ASP A 714 19.30 25.48 30.27
N LEU A 715 18.51 24.39 30.15
CA LEU A 715 17.14 24.26 30.67
C LEU A 715 17.05 23.96 32.18
N THR A 716 17.86 24.69 32.95
CA THR A 716 18.03 24.61 34.41
C THR A 716 16.76 24.82 35.24
N LYS A 717 15.74 25.49 34.69
CA LYS A 717 14.49 25.87 35.40
C LYS A 717 13.26 25.22 34.77
N LEU A 718 13.16 23.89 34.82
CA LEU A 718 12.05 23.14 34.23
C LEU A 718 10.64 23.65 34.60
N PRO A 719 10.33 24.04 35.86
CA PRO A 719 8.99 24.52 36.24
C PRO A 719 8.48 25.74 35.47
N PHE A 720 9.37 26.61 34.99
CA PHE A 720 9.00 27.78 34.16
C PHE A 720 8.38 27.34 32.82
N TYR A 721 8.92 26.28 32.21
CA TYR A 721 8.38 25.73 30.96
C TYR A 721 7.07 24.97 31.22
N THR A 722 6.96 24.28 32.37
CA THR A 722 5.70 23.66 32.83
C THR A 722 4.57 24.69 32.91
N GLU A 723 4.82 25.80 33.60
CA GLU A 723 3.86 26.89 33.79
C GLU A 723 3.41 27.48 32.46
N ARG A 724 4.35 27.90 31.59
CA ARG A 724 4.01 28.48 30.28
C ARG A 724 3.27 27.52 29.36
N VAL A 725 3.66 26.24 29.33
CA VAL A 725 2.95 25.18 28.58
C VAL A 725 1.51 25.01 29.06
N GLN A 726 1.25 25.16 30.36
CA GLN A 726 -0.10 25.10 30.92
C GLN A 726 -0.89 26.38 30.60
N THR A 727 -0.30 27.57 30.78
CA THR A 727 -0.95 28.86 30.45
C THR A 727 -1.40 28.95 28.99
N HIS A 728 -0.54 28.52 28.05
CA HIS A 728 -0.81 28.60 26.61
C HIS A 728 -1.38 27.31 26.02
N ALA A 729 -1.84 26.35 26.83
CA ALA A 729 -2.24 25.02 26.36
C ALA A 729 -3.28 25.02 25.23
N ALA A 730 -4.28 25.91 25.29
CA ALA A 730 -5.32 26.04 24.26
C ALA A 730 -4.82 26.72 22.96
N GLU A 731 -3.84 27.62 23.08
CA GLU A 731 -3.23 28.34 21.96
C GLU A 731 -2.25 27.41 21.20
N LEU A 732 -1.42 26.68 21.95
CA LEU A 732 -0.56 25.61 21.44
C LEU A 732 -1.37 24.51 20.72
N ASP A 733 -2.49 24.07 21.28
CA ASP A 733 -3.40 23.10 20.65
C ASP A 733 -3.94 23.56 19.29
N LEU A 734 -4.23 24.86 19.13
CA LEU A 734 -4.69 25.42 17.86
C LEU A 734 -3.56 25.49 16.83
N HIS A 735 -2.34 25.84 17.24
CA HIS A 735 -1.17 25.85 16.35
C HIS A 735 -0.73 24.43 15.95
N GLU A 736 -0.89 23.43 16.83
CA GLU A 736 -0.73 22.01 16.49
C GLU A 736 -1.80 21.57 15.45
N GLU A 737 -3.09 21.88 15.67
CA GLU A 737 -4.17 21.52 14.74
C GLU A 737 -4.03 22.18 13.35
N ASP A 738 -3.64 23.46 13.29
CA ASP A 738 -3.45 24.21 12.04
C ASP A 738 -2.27 23.64 11.22
N ALA A 739 -1.14 23.33 11.85
CA ALA A 739 -0.02 22.66 11.18
C ALA A 739 -0.42 21.28 10.63
N VAL A 740 -1.13 20.48 11.42
CA VAL A 740 -1.64 19.15 11.02
C VAL A 740 -2.75 19.22 9.97
N PHE A 741 -3.42 20.37 9.81
CA PHE A 741 -4.36 20.61 8.71
C PHE A 741 -3.64 21.03 7.43
N ARG A 742 -2.71 21.98 7.48
CA ARG A 742 -1.97 22.43 6.29
C ARG A 742 -1.16 21.30 5.65
N VAL A 743 -0.52 20.44 6.44
CA VAL A 743 0.22 19.25 5.98
C VAL A 743 -0.71 18.09 5.54
N ALA A 744 -2.03 18.22 5.69
CA ALA A 744 -3.02 17.23 5.25
C ALA A 744 -3.97 17.77 4.16
N VAL A 745 -3.60 18.89 3.53
CA VAL A 745 -4.36 19.62 2.49
C VAL A 745 -3.44 20.10 1.37
N ALA A 746 -2.18 20.41 1.68
CA ALA A 746 -1.06 20.34 0.74
C ALA A 746 -0.60 18.89 0.53
#